data_AF-A0A8H6Y8J9-F1
#
_entry.id   AF-A0A8H6Y8J9-F1
#
_cell.length_a   1.000
_cell.length_b   1.000
_cell.length_c   1.000
_cell.angle_alpha   90.00
_cell.angle_beta   90.00
_cell.angle_gamma   90.00
#
_symmetry.space_group_name_H-M   'P 1'
#
loop_
_entity.id
_entity.type
_entity.pdbx_description
1 polymer ?
#
loop_
_entity_poly.entity_id
_entity_poly.type
_entity_poly.pdbx_seq_one_letter_code
_entity_poly.pdbx_strand_id
1 'polypeptide(L)'
;MGQTCSGVVPSASASDPFWMGNGGLHSLGRSAYNPNPGYKVWRNVKADYGAVGNGIADDTDAINRAISDGGRCGQGCHSSTTTPAVVYFPGGTYRVTKPIVPFYFTSLVGDFKNKPILKADANFVGVAVIDADPYVLGQSNPDGSGVNWWVNQNNFFRSVRNFVIDATAMSPTTKATGIHWQVGQATSIINVDIKLVRATDNPSTQHQGIFAENGYGMLCVDKRSFDLDACLIRSGGFMSDITIDGGAFGMWISNQQITIRNIQISNAATAIFEQWNWGFTWWNINIHNCLVGFDIHTGGLTLDTQSAGGVLIVDSWISNVVIGIRMSSSQPSSLAGSVIMDNVQFSNIFGANIQDQSGVVLGPSADYGQQWFQGKYKHGLLRKKYSNLFYRPASLVNGFAAYFSRSRPQYQDYEDVQFQTVRDLGKAAGDGVTDDTAAINAFISQWSGCYVLFFEAGTYRVTDTIFVPPGTIIVGEMFSTIMGTGPNFADQNNPRPVIRVGNPGDRGVVEISDMVITTTGGSAGAIGIEWNIEESSQGSAGMWDVHVRLGGAKGTNIDAANCPISSTALKCTSAFLGIHITDSGSGYFENVWVWNADHDLDDPAETKINSFSGRGILVESTGPVWLVGTASEHHVIYQYAFNHARDVWAGLMQTETPYFQPTPAPPSPFSINPDYGDPVGALSDAWGVVITLSSNLFIYGAGLYSFFQTYSQACVPTRNCQNSMVLIDQDSASIYIYQLTTAGSTNMISYPNASIARQADNINGFASTVTFWEAPQTVPQGECGVTRREVEPYDRHSVLELMARQSEVPQDYNFYAGNPAAIDTDLMVGLKDNTGKRRPRPNCIFYVNQKNVTENDPNYAKNRAIEFARLMNAQNPARDFHTLYDVYNNAEAFSWTEGPMFSANRDDHLRDWFSLTSAEYAKLCFGKLWLVVEEYPRDIWAKSIWMTHEARAVNETRMVTQIVEIRPSEIGLAVAEFDFRFIDEYNYRYPQPPGATPPRDTDRLEIDACAQIDSAKALAQWAAYPDVSGDTPPYNDFGGCTMHIQQWDNDESGGGGPFDPPSGSPKSYSVEITIWDNARAHKIGFLPRTNAPLQMASKIDSLLGVDPGTSDGPIQLTLGDQKWNTGDGSCSVGDWDGGPGNRNRNMDCGFSCPWNGGDSTDHTPFGLWYA
;
A
#
# COMPACT_ATOMS: atom_id res chain seq x y z
N MET A 1 -2.58 24.34 6.11
CA MET A 1 -1.58 25.44 6.25
C MET A 1 -2.21 26.59 7.02
N GLY A 2 -1.53 27.12 8.03
CA GLY A 2 -1.81 28.45 8.59
C GLY A 2 -1.61 29.55 7.54
N GLN A 3 -2.21 30.72 7.75
CA GLN A 3 -2.41 31.74 6.70
C GLN A 3 -1.15 32.50 6.25
N THR A 4 0.07 32.09 6.65
CA THR A 4 1.24 32.99 6.68
C THR A 4 2.58 32.39 6.24
N CYS A 5 2.68 31.12 5.84
CA CYS A 5 3.97 30.44 5.60
C CYS A 5 3.95 29.39 4.48
N SER A 6 5.12 28.87 4.12
CA SER A 6 5.35 27.91 3.02
C SER A 6 6.06 26.62 3.48
N GLY A 7 5.73 26.11 4.66
CA GLY A 7 6.38 24.94 5.28
C GLY A 7 7.49 25.31 6.26
N VAL A 8 7.65 24.51 7.32
CA VAL A 8 8.76 24.62 8.27
C VAL A 8 10.00 24.00 7.63
N VAL A 9 11.03 24.80 7.37
CA VAL A 9 12.32 24.32 6.84
C VAL A 9 13.32 24.26 8.00
N PRO A 10 13.97 23.13 8.28
CA PRO A 10 15.00 23.04 9.33
C PRO A 10 16.12 24.05 9.07
N SER A 11 16.47 24.86 10.08
CA SER A 11 17.50 25.92 9.94
C SER A 11 18.72 25.75 10.84
N ALA A 12 18.69 24.86 11.84
CA ALA A 12 19.76 24.77 12.82
C ALA A 12 21.04 24.18 12.23
N SER A 13 22.18 24.79 12.57
CA SER A 13 23.49 24.21 12.26
C SER A 13 23.83 23.05 13.21
N ALA A 14 24.83 22.26 12.82
CA ALA A 14 25.42 21.23 13.67
C ALA A 14 26.08 21.78 14.96
N SER A 15 26.35 23.10 15.02
CA SER A 15 26.91 23.79 16.20
C SER A 15 25.88 24.38 17.16
N ASP A 16 24.64 24.58 16.72
CA ASP A 16 23.57 25.11 17.58
C ASP A 16 23.10 24.03 18.56
N PRO A 17 22.65 24.39 19.79
CA PRO A 17 22.17 23.40 20.76
C PRO A 17 21.01 22.57 20.21
N PHE A 18 20.80 21.39 20.79
CA PHE A 18 19.56 20.63 20.58
C PHE A 18 18.39 21.34 21.29
N TRP A 19 17.26 21.53 20.61
CA TRP A 19 16.14 22.37 21.08
C TRP A 19 15.61 21.99 22.47
N MET A 20 15.58 20.70 22.79
CA MET A 20 15.18 20.14 24.10
C MET A 20 16.08 20.58 25.28
N GLY A 21 17.22 21.22 24.98
CA GLY A 21 18.10 21.85 25.96
C GLY A 21 17.67 23.26 26.39
N ASN A 22 16.78 23.94 25.65
CA ASN A 22 16.27 25.25 26.03
C ASN A 22 15.14 25.11 27.06
N GLY A 23 15.51 25.17 28.34
CA GLY A 23 14.57 25.19 29.48
C GLY A 23 13.51 26.30 29.45
N GLY A 24 13.61 27.30 28.55
CA GLY A 24 12.55 28.27 28.29
C GLY A 24 11.29 27.64 27.70
N LEU A 25 11.42 26.75 26.70
CA LEU A 25 10.29 26.00 26.11
C LEU A 25 9.57 25.14 27.16
N HIS A 26 10.34 24.61 28.10
CA HIS A 26 9.89 23.72 29.17
C HIS A 26 9.36 24.44 30.41
N SER A 27 9.48 25.77 30.47
CA SER A 27 9.20 26.57 31.67
C SER A 27 7.74 26.57 32.13
N LEU A 28 6.82 26.12 31.26
CA LEU A 28 5.38 26.05 31.49
C LEU A 28 4.87 24.60 31.68
N GLY A 29 5.72 23.58 31.64
CA GLY A 29 5.34 22.18 31.85
C GLY A 29 4.90 21.88 33.29
N ARG A 30 3.79 21.15 33.45
CA ARG A 30 3.20 20.77 34.76
C ARG A 30 2.55 19.39 34.76
N SER A 31 2.41 18.80 35.95
CA SER A 31 1.58 17.60 36.16
C SER A 31 0.25 17.99 36.78
N ALA A 32 -0.84 17.93 36.00
CA ALA A 32 -2.15 18.50 36.33
C ALA A 32 -2.74 17.99 37.66
N TYR A 33 -2.63 16.69 37.93
CA TYR A 33 -3.23 16.06 39.12
C TYR A 33 -2.21 15.73 40.23
N ASN A 34 -0.99 16.26 40.14
CA ASN A 34 0.00 16.19 41.21
C ASN A 34 -0.43 17.10 42.39
N PRO A 35 -0.33 16.65 43.66
CA PRO A 35 -0.70 17.48 44.81
C PRO A 35 0.22 18.69 45.04
N ASN A 36 1.40 18.73 44.43
CA ASN A 36 2.32 19.87 44.47
C ASN A 36 2.21 20.68 43.14
N PRO A 37 1.63 21.90 43.15
CA PRO A 37 1.54 22.72 41.95
C PRO A 37 2.90 23.28 41.47
N GLY A 38 3.96 23.16 42.27
CA GLY A 38 5.34 23.45 41.90
C GLY A 38 6.15 22.23 41.44
N TYR A 39 5.49 21.12 41.09
CA TYR A 39 6.15 19.92 40.57
C TYR A 39 6.77 20.17 39.18
N LYS A 40 8.10 20.08 39.07
CA LYS A 40 8.84 20.18 37.80
C LYS A 40 8.66 18.91 36.96
N VAL A 41 8.43 19.04 35.65
CA VAL A 41 8.44 17.89 34.71
C VAL A 41 9.78 17.79 33.97
N TRP A 42 10.25 18.87 33.36
CA TRP A 42 11.60 18.95 32.77
C TRP A 42 12.67 19.29 33.81
N ARG A 43 13.86 18.71 33.65
CA ARG A 43 14.97 18.76 34.62
C ARG A 43 16.32 18.66 33.91
N ASN A 44 17.24 19.61 34.10
CA ASN A 44 18.58 19.57 33.50
C ASN A 44 19.62 19.07 34.52
N VAL A 45 20.26 17.92 34.26
CA VAL A 45 21.21 17.30 35.21
C VAL A 45 22.38 18.22 35.59
N LYS A 46 22.84 19.08 34.67
CA LYS A 46 23.91 20.04 34.92
C LYS A 46 23.40 21.28 35.63
N ALA A 47 22.42 21.97 35.03
CA ALA A 47 22.00 23.31 35.47
C ALA A 47 21.20 23.30 36.78
N ASP A 48 20.35 22.29 37.00
CA ASP A 48 19.48 22.20 38.19
C ASP A 48 20.10 21.36 39.33
N TYR A 49 20.80 20.26 38.99
CA TYR A 49 21.18 19.22 39.97
C TYR A 49 22.70 19.06 40.21
N GLY A 50 23.52 19.81 39.45
CA GLY A 50 24.96 19.95 39.70
C GLY A 50 25.86 18.85 39.12
N ALA A 51 25.40 18.10 38.12
CA ALA A 51 26.29 17.21 37.36
C ALA A 51 27.33 18.04 36.58
N VAL A 52 28.57 17.55 36.49
CA VAL A 52 29.68 18.26 35.85
C VAL A 52 29.85 17.80 34.39
N GLY A 53 29.67 16.51 34.12
CA GLY A 53 29.77 15.95 32.76
C GLY A 53 31.16 16.12 32.13
N ASN A 54 32.23 15.99 32.93
CA ASN A 54 33.63 16.14 32.51
C ASN A 54 34.46 14.83 32.51
N GLY A 55 33.86 13.69 32.82
CA GLY A 55 34.47 12.36 32.87
C GLY A 55 35.32 12.08 34.12
N ILE A 56 35.40 13.03 35.07
CA ILE A 56 36.25 12.95 36.26
C ILE A 56 35.42 13.02 37.55
N ALA A 57 34.45 13.94 37.61
CA ALA A 57 33.51 14.02 38.73
C ALA A 57 32.58 12.80 38.77
N ASP A 58 32.10 12.43 39.97
CA ASP A 58 31.05 11.41 40.09
C ASP A 58 29.68 12.07 39.96
N ASP A 59 29.06 11.89 38.79
CA ASP A 59 27.78 12.52 38.47
C ASP A 59 26.58 11.67 38.91
N THR A 60 26.81 10.45 39.43
CA THR A 60 25.76 9.47 39.78
C THR A 60 24.69 10.06 40.68
N ASP A 61 25.10 10.68 41.79
CA ASP A 61 24.18 11.24 42.78
C ASP A 61 23.48 12.52 42.24
N ALA A 62 24.07 13.24 41.29
CA ALA A 62 23.42 14.39 40.65
C ALA A 62 22.35 13.96 39.66
N ILE A 63 22.64 12.94 38.85
CA ILE A 63 21.69 12.34 37.90
C ILE A 63 20.52 11.69 38.64
N ASN A 64 20.79 10.87 39.67
CA ASN A 64 19.72 10.21 40.44
C ASN A 64 18.92 11.21 41.29
N ARG A 65 19.50 12.35 41.73
CA ARG A 65 18.71 13.47 42.30
C ARG A 65 17.78 14.08 41.24
N ALA A 66 18.27 14.35 40.04
CA ALA A 66 17.44 14.85 38.95
C ALA A 66 16.27 13.90 38.66
N ILE A 67 16.52 12.58 38.63
CA ILE A 67 15.45 11.62 38.38
C ILE A 67 14.43 11.55 39.53
N SER A 68 14.85 11.61 40.80
CA SER A 68 13.97 11.37 41.96
C SER A 68 13.25 12.60 42.51
N ASP A 69 13.70 13.81 42.15
CA ASP A 69 13.16 15.08 42.70
C ASP A 69 11.67 15.30 42.40
N GLY A 70 10.97 15.95 43.34
CA GLY A 70 9.53 16.18 43.32
C GLY A 70 8.69 15.10 44.01
N GLY A 71 9.30 14.13 44.72
CA GLY A 71 8.59 13.11 45.50
C GLY A 71 7.94 12.04 44.61
N ARG A 72 8.74 11.44 43.74
CA ARG A 72 8.27 10.56 42.65
C ARG A 72 8.09 9.11 43.05
N CYS A 73 7.39 8.36 42.20
CA CYS A 73 7.19 6.91 42.32
C CYS A 73 8.51 6.12 42.15
N GLY A 74 9.18 5.86 43.27
CA GLY A 74 10.36 5.01 43.40
C GLY A 74 10.04 3.70 44.13
N GLN A 75 11.03 3.15 44.84
CA GLN A 75 10.87 1.93 45.64
C GLN A 75 9.66 2.00 46.58
N GLY A 76 8.76 1.02 46.50
CA GLY A 76 7.55 0.95 47.33
C GLY A 76 6.37 1.80 46.81
N CYS A 77 6.48 2.32 45.59
CA CYS A 77 5.36 2.84 44.81
C CYS A 77 5.23 1.98 43.54
N HIS A 78 4.06 1.41 43.29
CA HIS A 78 3.84 0.41 42.25
C HIS A 78 3.74 1.03 40.84
N SER A 79 2.94 2.08 40.70
CA SER A 79 2.83 2.90 39.50
C SER A 79 2.39 4.32 39.85
N SER A 80 2.49 5.25 38.89
CA SER A 80 1.93 6.60 39.01
C SER A 80 1.81 7.27 37.65
N THR A 81 0.66 7.90 37.37
CA THR A 81 0.51 8.81 36.21
C THR A 81 0.77 10.28 36.57
N THR A 82 0.89 10.60 37.87
CA THR A 82 0.98 11.99 38.36
C THR A 82 2.39 12.51 38.62
N THR A 83 3.44 11.69 38.43
CA THR A 83 4.85 12.10 38.62
C THR A 83 5.76 11.91 37.40
N PRO A 84 5.41 12.42 36.20
CA PRO A 84 6.24 12.30 35.00
C PRO A 84 7.56 13.08 35.08
N ALA A 85 8.61 12.59 34.43
CA ALA A 85 9.87 13.33 34.31
C ALA A 85 10.52 13.23 32.93
N VAL A 86 10.89 14.38 32.38
CA VAL A 86 11.92 14.49 31.34
C VAL A 86 13.22 14.91 32.02
N VAL A 87 14.24 14.06 31.96
CA VAL A 87 15.57 14.34 32.52
C VAL A 87 16.54 14.56 31.37
N TYR A 88 16.93 15.82 31.17
CA TYR A 88 17.79 16.25 30.07
C TYR A 88 19.27 16.22 30.45
N PHE A 89 20.07 15.65 29.55
CA PHE A 89 21.52 15.50 29.66
C PHE A 89 22.20 16.28 28.53
N PRO A 90 22.66 17.53 28.78
CA PRO A 90 23.50 18.25 27.83
C PRO A 90 24.78 17.48 27.49
N GLY A 91 25.38 17.76 26.34
CA GLY A 91 26.63 17.12 25.91
C GLY A 91 27.75 17.14 26.97
N GLY A 92 28.52 16.05 27.03
CA GLY A 92 29.59 15.82 27.99
C GLY A 92 29.75 14.35 28.37
N THR A 93 30.71 14.05 29.25
CA THR A 93 30.99 12.70 29.76
C THR A 93 30.62 12.63 31.23
N TYR A 94 29.58 11.89 31.58
CA TYR A 94 29.13 11.71 32.96
C TYR A 94 29.74 10.42 33.50
N ARG A 95 30.70 10.53 34.42
CA ARG A 95 31.27 9.34 35.08
C ARG A 95 30.35 8.91 36.21
N VAL A 96 29.98 7.63 36.21
CA VAL A 96 29.07 7.03 37.20
C VAL A 96 29.66 5.79 37.87
N THR A 97 29.32 5.57 39.15
CA THR A 97 29.80 4.44 39.97
C THR A 97 28.70 3.49 40.45
N LYS A 98 27.43 3.84 40.25
CA LYS A 98 26.25 3.02 40.58
C LYS A 98 25.18 3.24 39.50
N PRO A 99 24.11 2.43 39.43
CA PRO A 99 23.08 2.58 38.41
C PRO A 99 22.42 3.96 38.40
N ILE A 100 22.16 4.45 37.20
CA ILE A 100 21.15 5.47 36.94
C ILE A 100 19.81 4.76 36.97
N VAL A 101 18.97 5.07 37.95
CA VAL A 101 17.66 4.42 38.14
C VAL A 101 16.58 5.37 37.64
N PRO A 102 16.09 5.27 36.37
CA PRO A 102 14.85 5.93 35.98
C PRO A 102 13.72 5.45 36.91
N PHE A 103 13.07 6.38 37.59
CA PHE A 103 11.85 6.08 38.37
C PHE A 103 10.67 5.81 37.42
N TYR A 104 9.53 5.37 37.95
CA TYR A 104 8.33 5.16 37.14
C TYR A 104 7.95 6.43 36.36
N PHE A 105 7.45 6.29 35.13
CA PHE A 105 7.07 7.41 34.24
C PHE A 105 8.23 8.40 33.92
N THR A 106 9.37 7.92 33.40
CA THR A 106 10.57 8.74 33.13
C THR A 106 11.11 8.61 31.70
N SER A 107 11.39 9.73 31.03
CA SER A 107 12.25 9.80 29.85
C SER A 107 13.62 10.38 30.21
N LEU A 108 14.68 9.62 29.95
CA LEU A 108 16.06 10.11 29.94
C LEU A 108 16.39 10.57 28.52
N VAL A 109 16.77 11.84 28.37
CA VAL A 109 16.97 12.47 27.06
C VAL A 109 18.36 13.09 26.97
N GLY A 110 19.22 12.51 26.13
CA GLY A 110 20.48 13.12 25.75
C GLY A 110 20.32 14.21 24.69
N ASP A 111 21.27 15.15 24.68
CA ASP A 111 21.52 16.05 23.55
C ASP A 111 21.73 15.24 22.26
N PHE A 112 20.87 15.40 21.25
CA PHE A 112 20.96 14.60 20.03
C PHE A 112 22.24 14.89 19.24
N LYS A 113 22.64 16.17 19.14
CA LYS A 113 23.79 16.62 18.33
C LYS A 113 25.11 16.26 19.01
N ASN A 114 25.15 16.33 20.34
CA ASN A 114 26.34 16.10 21.15
C ASN A 114 26.10 14.97 22.17
N LYS A 115 25.73 13.77 21.69
CA LYS A 115 25.33 12.61 22.51
C LYS A 115 26.14 12.49 23.82
N PRO A 116 25.53 12.68 25.00
CA PRO A 116 26.22 12.52 26.27
C PRO A 116 26.71 11.08 26.49
N ILE A 117 27.90 10.97 27.06
CA ILE A 117 28.54 9.68 27.36
C ILE A 117 28.32 9.34 28.83
N LEU A 118 27.55 8.29 29.12
CA LEU A 118 27.42 7.68 30.44
C LEU A 118 28.59 6.69 30.62
N LYS A 119 29.66 7.12 31.30
CA LYS A 119 30.89 6.36 31.48
C LYS A 119 30.87 5.62 32.81
N ALA A 120 30.79 4.30 32.79
CA ALA A 120 30.95 3.50 34.01
C ALA A 120 32.40 3.60 34.51
N ASP A 121 32.58 3.79 35.82
CA ASP A 121 33.87 3.69 36.47
C ASP A 121 34.38 2.23 36.50
N ALA A 122 35.70 2.05 36.59
CA ALA A 122 36.31 0.72 36.73
C ALA A 122 35.83 -0.04 37.98
N ASN A 123 35.36 0.68 39.01
CA ASN A 123 34.84 0.17 40.28
C ASN A 123 33.31 0.33 40.39
N PHE A 124 32.59 0.41 39.26
CA PHE A 124 31.13 0.51 39.25
C PHE A 124 30.46 -0.68 39.96
N VAL A 125 29.44 -0.42 40.79
CA VAL A 125 28.69 -1.43 41.54
C VAL A 125 27.19 -1.28 41.28
N GLY A 126 26.60 -2.25 40.57
CA GLY A 126 25.18 -2.32 40.24
C GLY A 126 24.86 -3.42 39.24
N VAL A 127 23.60 -3.57 38.85
CA VAL A 127 23.16 -4.54 37.81
C VAL A 127 23.56 -4.06 36.41
N ALA A 128 23.35 -2.76 36.13
CA ALA A 128 23.65 -2.10 34.86
C ALA A 128 23.88 -0.60 35.02
N VAL A 129 24.45 0.07 34.02
CA VAL A 129 24.67 1.53 34.03
C VAL A 129 23.35 2.29 34.09
N ILE A 130 22.33 1.83 33.36
CA ILE A 130 20.92 2.22 33.53
C ILE A 130 20.13 1.00 34.02
N ASP A 131 19.37 1.14 35.10
CA ASP A 131 18.59 0.06 35.71
C ASP A 131 17.11 0.45 35.82
N ALA A 132 16.29 -0.09 34.91
CA ALA A 132 14.88 0.28 34.76
C ALA A 132 13.92 -0.40 35.76
N ASP A 133 14.39 -1.40 36.51
CA ASP A 133 13.61 -2.05 37.56
C ASP A 133 14.52 -2.73 38.61
N PRO A 134 15.13 -1.96 39.52
CA PRO A 134 16.14 -2.48 40.43
C PRO A 134 15.62 -3.56 41.37
N TYR A 135 16.49 -4.48 41.77
CA TYR A 135 16.16 -5.47 42.80
C TYR A 135 16.23 -4.87 44.22
N VAL A 136 15.25 -5.19 45.05
CA VAL A 136 15.18 -4.85 46.47
C VAL A 136 16.19 -5.71 47.25
N LEU A 137 17.28 -5.07 47.68
CA LEU A 137 18.39 -5.76 48.35
C LEU A 137 17.94 -6.55 49.59
N GLY A 138 18.25 -7.84 49.61
CA GLY A 138 17.93 -8.75 50.71
C GLY A 138 16.50 -9.31 50.69
N GLN A 139 15.71 -9.05 49.65
CA GLN A 139 14.39 -9.67 49.45
C GLN A 139 14.40 -10.60 48.23
N SER A 140 13.71 -11.73 48.37
CA SER A 140 13.47 -12.70 47.29
C SER A 140 12.03 -13.20 47.33
N ASN A 141 11.48 -13.50 46.17
CA ASN A 141 10.22 -14.22 46.02
C ASN A 141 10.36 -15.66 46.56
N PRO A 142 9.23 -16.40 46.76
CA PRO A 142 9.27 -17.78 47.30
C PRO A 142 10.04 -18.80 46.44
N ASP A 143 10.27 -18.51 45.16
CA ASP A 143 11.09 -19.32 44.23
C ASP A 143 12.60 -19.02 44.33
N GLY A 144 12.99 -17.96 45.05
CA GLY A 144 14.37 -17.49 45.16
C GLY A 144 14.79 -16.42 44.15
N SER A 145 13.89 -15.99 43.25
CA SER A 145 14.13 -14.82 42.38
C SER A 145 14.12 -13.51 43.19
N GLY A 146 14.76 -12.45 42.69
CA GLY A 146 14.78 -11.15 43.38
C GLY A 146 13.41 -10.46 43.37
N VAL A 147 13.08 -9.75 44.44
CA VAL A 147 11.93 -8.82 44.43
C VAL A 147 12.36 -7.54 43.72
N ASN A 148 11.58 -7.05 42.75
CA ASN A 148 11.84 -5.82 42.00
C ASN A 148 11.22 -4.58 42.67
N TRP A 149 11.50 -3.38 42.14
CA TRP A 149 10.87 -2.14 42.62
C TRP A 149 9.44 -1.99 42.10
N TRP A 150 9.20 -2.45 40.88
CA TRP A 150 7.91 -2.44 40.21
C TRP A 150 7.51 -3.86 39.78
N VAL A 151 6.21 -4.09 39.55
CA VAL A 151 5.77 -5.32 38.89
C VAL A 151 6.11 -5.18 37.41
N ASN A 152 6.86 -6.12 36.84
CA ASN A 152 7.42 -5.93 35.50
C ASN A 152 6.37 -5.86 34.38
N GLN A 153 5.23 -6.52 34.55
CA GLN A 153 4.04 -6.32 33.72
C GLN A 153 3.63 -4.84 33.69
N ASN A 154 3.59 -4.18 34.85
CA ASN A 154 3.02 -2.85 35.03
C ASN A 154 4.06 -1.72 34.86
N ASN A 155 5.31 -2.05 34.48
CA ASN A 155 6.44 -1.10 34.48
C ASN A 155 6.48 -0.23 33.21
N PHE A 156 5.42 0.55 33.00
CA PHE A 156 5.11 1.34 31.81
C PHE A 156 5.83 2.70 31.71
N PHE A 157 5.64 3.38 30.57
CA PHE A 157 5.90 4.81 30.34
C PHE A 157 7.36 5.26 30.57
N ARG A 158 8.31 4.57 29.93
CA ARG A 158 9.77 4.79 30.09
C ARG A 158 10.46 5.00 28.76
N SER A 159 11.34 5.98 28.66
CA SER A 159 12.12 6.19 27.44
C SER A 159 13.60 6.49 27.74
N VAL A 160 14.52 5.94 26.96
CA VAL A 160 15.96 6.26 27.02
C VAL A 160 16.44 6.58 25.61
N ARG A 161 16.86 7.83 25.39
CA ARG A 161 17.24 8.30 24.04
C ARG A 161 18.49 9.17 23.99
N ASN A 162 19.25 9.03 22.88
CA ASN A 162 20.41 9.84 22.50
C ASN A 162 21.65 9.71 23.42
N PHE A 163 21.99 8.51 23.87
CA PHE A 163 23.16 8.28 24.74
C PHE A 163 24.28 7.50 24.07
N VAL A 164 25.51 7.72 24.54
CA VAL A 164 26.56 6.70 24.48
C VAL A 164 26.71 6.10 25.88
N ILE A 165 26.61 4.78 26.01
CA ILE A 165 26.83 4.06 27.28
C ILE A 165 28.16 3.33 27.17
N ASP A 166 29.13 3.70 28.01
CA ASP A 166 30.50 3.18 27.91
C ASP A 166 30.88 2.43 29.20
N ALA A 167 30.83 1.11 29.12
CA ALA A 167 31.23 0.19 30.19
C ALA A 167 32.67 -0.35 30.03
N THR A 168 33.42 0.09 29.00
CA THR A 168 34.75 -0.46 28.65
C THR A 168 35.81 -0.36 29.77
N ALA A 169 35.60 0.48 30.77
CA ALA A 169 36.50 0.63 31.92
C ALA A 169 36.25 -0.41 33.04
N MET A 170 35.07 -1.02 33.10
CA MET A 170 34.77 -2.10 34.05
C MET A 170 35.57 -3.36 33.70
N SER A 171 35.92 -4.17 34.70
CA SER A 171 36.68 -5.41 34.46
C SER A 171 36.01 -6.29 33.40
N PRO A 172 36.75 -6.83 32.41
CA PRO A 172 36.16 -7.77 31.45
C PRO A 172 35.61 -9.03 32.12
N THR A 173 36.15 -9.43 33.28
CA THR A 173 35.73 -10.65 34.00
C THR A 173 34.50 -10.46 34.89
N THR A 174 33.86 -9.29 34.89
CA THR A 174 32.60 -9.04 35.62
C THR A 174 31.43 -8.84 34.66
N LYS A 175 30.22 -9.14 35.12
CA LYS A 175 28.96 -8.80 34.42
C LYS A 175 28.75 -7.29 34.42
N ALA A 176 29.43 -6.59 33.51
CA ALA A 176 29.23 -5.18 33.26
C ALA A 176 28.12 -5.01 32.21
N THR A 177 26.99 -4.44 32.60
CA THR A 177 25.81 -4.33 31.74
C THR A 177 25.54 -2.87 31.38
N GLY A 178 25.25 -2.57 30.11
CA GLY A 178 24.85 -1.23 29.67
C GLY A 178 23.49 -0.83 30.24
N ILE A 179 22.43 -1.55 29.86
CA ILE A 179 21.05 -1.30 30.31
C ILE A 179 20.43 -2.60 30.84
N HIS A 180 19.86 -2.56 32.05
CA HIS A 180 18.88 -3.54 32.52
C HIS A 180 17.47 -3.00 32.19
N TRP A 181 16.74 -3.70 31.32
CA TRP A 181 15.50 -3.21 30.70
C TRP A 181 14.31 -4.16 30.92
N GLN A 182 14.01 -4.41 32.19
CA GLN A 182 12.79 -5.09 32.63
C GLN A 182 11.63 -4.06 32.66
N VAL A 183 10.76 -4.09 31.64
CA VAL A 183 9.70 -3.09 31.39
C VAL A 183 8.42 -3.71 30.81
N GLY A 184 7.34 -2.90 30.77
CA GLY A 184 6.08 -3.21 30.08
C GLY A 184 5.84 -2.39 28.79
N GLN A 185 4.58 -2.27 28.37
CA GLN A 185 4.11 -1.46 27.24
C GLN A 185 4.42 0.05 27.38
N ALA A 186 4.33 0.79 26.27
CA ALA A 186 4.68 2.21 26.15
C ALA A 186 6.09 2.55 26.69
N THR A 187 7.07 1.73 26.29
CA THR A 187 8.47 1.96 26.63
C THR A 187 9.37 1.92 25.40
N SER A 188 10.39 2.79 25.34
CA SER A 188 11.28 2.93 24.17
C SER A 188 12.76 3.09 24.53
N ILE A 189 13.65 2.40 23.80
CA ILE A 189 15.07 2.76 23.70
C ILE A 189 15.33 3.21 22.27
N ILE A 190 15.85 4.43 22.08
CA ILE A 190 15.99 5.06 20.76
C ILE A 190 17.36 5.75 20.62
N ASN A 191 18.12 5.49 19.54
CA ASN A 191 19.35 6.22 19.21
C ASN A 191 20.46 6.10 20.28
N VAL A 192 20.75 4.88 20.76
CA VAL A 192 21.71 4.62 21.85
C VAL A 192 22.91 3.78 21.37
N ASP A 193 24.13 4.21 21.70
CA ASP A 193 25.37 3.51 21.35
C ASP A 193 26.03 2.89 22.59
N ILE A 194 26.16 1.57 22.67
CA ILE A 194 26.71 0.85 23.82
C ILE A 194 28.11 0.31 23.51
N LYS A 195 29.08 0.61 24.37
CA LYS A 195 30.51 0.26 24.21
C LYS A 195 30.98 -0.62 25.35
N LEU A 196 31.46 -1.81 25.01
CA LEU A 196 31.81 -2.90 25.91
C LEU A 196 33.24 -3.39 25.61
N VAL A 197 33.85 -4.19 26.48
CA VAL A 197 35.09 -4.89 26.11
C VAL A 197 34.76 -5.96 25.05
N ARG A 198 35.34 -5.81 23.85
CA ARG A 198 35.13 -6.69 22.69
C ARG A 198 35.61 -8.11 22.93
N ALA A 199 34.87 -9.09 22.41
CA ALA A 199 35.28 -10.49 22.45
C ALA A 199 36.48 -10.78 21.54
N THR A 200 36.69 -9.98 20.51
CA THR A 200 37.91 -10.00 19.66
C THR A 200 39.18 -9.66 20.45
N ASP A 201 39.04 -8.75 21.41
CA ASP A 201 40.17 -8.14 22.13
C ASP A 201 40.39 -8.87 23.48
N ASN A 202 39.32 -9.38 24.08
CA ASN A 202 39.34 -10.26 25.24
C ASN A 202 38.20 -11.30 25.19
N PRO A 203 38.46 -12.54 24.74
CA PRO A 203 37.47 -13.61 24.68
C PRO A 203 36.88 -14.04 26.03
N SER A 204 37.47 -13.62 27.15
CA SER A 204 36.99 -13.87 28.52
C SER A 204 36.10 -12.73 29.06
N THR A 205 35.66 -11.82 28.20
CA THR A 205 34.68 -10.77 28.53
C THR A 205 33.36 -11.40 29.03
N GLN A 206 32.74 -10.78 30.02
CA GLN A 206 31.40 -11.06 30.53
C GLN A 206 30.46 -9.84 30.41
N HIS A 207 30.90 -8.81 29.66
CA HIS A 207 30.14 -7.59 29.42
C HIS A 207 28.88 -7.86 28.60
N GLN A 208 27.83 -7.07 28.84
CA GLN A 208 26.51 -7.22 28.21
C GLN A 208 25.98 -5.84 27.78
N GLY A 209 25.39 -5.72 26.59
CA GLY A 209 24.86 -4.44 26.12
C GLY A 209 23.52 -4.12 26.77
N ILE A 210 22.50 -4.89 26.40
CA ILE A 210 21.17 -4.86 27.00
C ILE A 210 20.90 -6.21 27.68
N PHE A 211 20.38 -6.18 28.90
CA PHE A 211 20.02 -7.35 29.70
C PHE A 211 18.57 -7.28 30.16
N ALA A 212 17.85 -8.39 30.05
CA ALA A 212 16.51 -8.56 30.59
C ALA A 212 16.18 -10.04 30.89
N GLU A 213 16.46 -10.48 32.12
CA GLU A 213 15.73 -11.53 32.88
C GLU A 213 14.67 -10.82 33.77
N ASN A 214 13.67 -11.38 34.46
CA ASN A 214 12.99 -12.69 34.45
C ASN A 214 13.86 -13.94 34.67
N GLY A 215 13.95 -14.37 35.93
CA GLY A 215 14.73 -15.52 36.37
C GLY A 215 14.27 -16.89 35.84
N TYR A 216 15.15 -17.88 36.03
CA TYR A 216 14.99 -19.24 35.54
C TYR A 216 14.21 -20.12 36.54
N GLY A 217 13.00 -20.53 36.16
CA GLY A 217 12.20 -21.51 36.90
C GLY A 217 10.89 -20.94 37.44
N MET A 218 9.87 -20.79 36.58
CA MET A 218 8.48 -20.45 36.96
C MET A 218 7.78 -21.61 37.69
N LEU A 219 8.29 -21.96 38.87
CA LEU A 219 7.71 -22.98 39.72
C LEU A 219 6.47 -22.39 40.42
N CYS A 220 5.27 -22.68 39.91
CA CYS A 220 4.00 -22.27 40.50
C CYS A 220 3.71 -23.03 41.81
N VAL A 221 4.41 -22.72 42.90
CA VAL A 221 4.39 -23.48 44.17
C VAL A 221 3.48 -22.93 45.27
N ASP A 222 2.24 -22.57 44.93
CA ASP A 222 1.16 -23.03 45.80
C ASP A 222 -0.05 -23.51 45.00
N LYS A 223 -0.46 -24.76 45.27
CA LYS A 223 -1.64 -25.38 44.67
C LYS A 223 -2.91 -25.11 45.50
N ARG A 224 -2.92 -24.05 46.33
CA ARG A 224 -4.01 -23.71 47.26
C ARG A 224 -4.42 -22.23 47.20
N SER A 225 -3.59 -21.33 46.68
CA SER A 225 -4.02 -20.03 46.15
C SER A 225 -4.16 -20.09 44.62
N PHE A 226 -5.35 -19.82 44.10
CA PHE A 226 -5.64 -19.74 42.64
C PHE A 226 -5.27 -18.37 42.05
N ASP A 227 -4.21 -17.77 42.58
CA ASP A 227 -3.84 -16.37 42.37
C ASP A 227 -2.66 -16.30 41.39
N LEU A 228 -2.97 -16.23 40.09
CA LEU A 228 -1.98 -16.29 39.02
C LEU A 228 -1.37 -14.92 38.68
N ASP A 229 -1.84 -13.84 39.32
CA ASP A 229 -1.18 -12.51 39.31
C ASP A 229 0.27 -12.60 39.84
N ALA A 230 0.58 -13.60 40.68
CA ALA A 230 1.94 -13.89 41.15
C ALA A 230 2.87 -14.54 40.09
N CYS A 231 2.37 -14.88 38.89
CA CYS A 231 3.24 -15.30 37.79
C CYS A 231 3.84 -14.07 37.09
N LEU A 232 5.11 -13.80 37.38
CA LEU A 232 5.91 -12.71 36.79
C LEU A 232 6.16 -12.95 35.30
N ILE A 233 5.26 -12.46 34.44
CA ILE A 233 5.30 -12.63 32.99
C ILE A 233 5.08 -11.26 32.31
N ARG A 234 6.15 -10.47 32.12
CA ARG A 234 6.11 -9.11 31.52
C ARG A 234 5.59 -9.02 30.09
N SER A 235 4.78 -8.00 29.81
CA SER A 235 4.23 -7.71 28.47
C SER A 235 4.92 -6.50 27.81
N GLY A 236 5.64 -6.71 26.71
CA GLY A 236 5.87 -5.65 25.70
C GLY A 236 7.10 -4.74 25.88
N GLY A 237 7.11 -3.70 25.02
CA GLY A 237 8.18 -2.72 24.86
C GLY A 237 8.58 -2.50 23.39
N PHE A 238 9.34 -1.43 23.11
CA PHE A 238 9.88 -1.12 21.78
C PHE A 238 11.37 -0.72 21.86
N MET A 239 12.14 -1.02 20.81
CA MET A 239 13.55 -0.60 20.69
C MET A 239 13.90 -0.27 19.23
N SER A 240 14.59 0.87 19.02
CA SER A 240 15.15 1.21 17.72
C SER A 240 16.50 1.93 17.75
N ASP A 241 17.23 1.83 16.65
CA ASP A 241 18.41 2.66 16.36
C ASP A 241 19.53 2.49 17.40
N ILE A 242 19.84 1.23 17.75
CA ILE A 242 20.82 0.89 18.80
C ILE A 242 22.09 0.32 18.17
N THR A 243 23.25 0.90 18.51
CA THR A 243 24.58 0.38 18.15
C THR A 243 25.19 -0.32 19.36
N ILE A 244 25.78 -1.52 19.20
CA ILE A 244 26.50 -2.22 20.27
C ILE A 244 27.87 -2.71 19.76
N ASP A 245 28.93 -2.33 20.46
CA ASP A 245 30.31 -2.73 20.16
C ASP A 245 30.92 -3.52 21.33
N GLY A 246 31.13 -4.81 21.10
CA GLY A 246 31.77 -5.76 22.01
C GLY A 246 30.83 -6.59 22.88
N GLY A 247 31.37 -7.13 23.98
CA GLY A 247 30.61 -7.92 24.96
C GLY A 247 30.64 -9.43 24.74
N ALA A 248 30.24 -10.17 25.77
CA ALA A 248 29.88 -11.58 25.68
C ALA A 248 28.53 -11.73 24.94
N PHE A 249 27.60 -10.84 25.29
CA PHE A 249 26.29 -10.69 24.67
C PHE A 249 26.11 -9.23 24.24
N GLY A 250 25.76 -8.99 22.97
CA GLY A 250 25.28 -7.67 22.57
C GLY A 250 23.94 -7.38 23.26
N MET A 251 22.99 -8.30 23.09
CA MET A 251 21.72 -8.33 23.83
C MET A 251 21.50 -9.72 24.44
N TRP A 252 21.18 -9.79 25.74
CA TRP A 252 20.56 -10.95 26.39
C TRP A 252 19.17 -10.52 26.82
N ILE A 253 18.15 -10.90 26.04
CA ILE A 253 16.80 -10.35 26.20
C ILE A 253 15.75 -11.47 26.21
N SER A 254 14.76 -11.36 27.10
CA SER A 254 13.66 -12.31 27.24
C SER A 254 12.44 -11.61 27.87
N ASN A 255 11.26 -11.74 27.25
CA ASN A 255 9.99 -11.03 27.53
C ASN A 255 8.86 -11.87 26.87
N GLN A 256 7.57 -11.67 27.19
CA GLN A 256 6.50 -12.29 26.39
C GLN A 256 6.68 -11.94 24.89
N GLN A 257 6.72 -10.64 24.59
CA GLN A 257 6.91 -10.10 23.24
C GLN A 257 7.63 -8.76 23.27
N ILE A 258 8.27 -8.43 22.15
CA ILE A 258 8.85 -7.12 21.90
C ILE A 258 9.00 -6.93 20.39
N THR A 259 8.95 -5.66 19.94
CA THR A 259 9.37 -5.30 18.58
C THR A 259 10.68 -4.53 18.66
N ILE A 260 11.69 -5.02 17.94
CA ILE A 260 13.05 -4.47 17.93
C ILE A 260 13.47 -4.24 16.48
N ARG A 261 13.89 -3.02 16.13
CA ARG A 261 14.33 -2.73 14.75
C ARG A 261 15.56 -1.82 14.62
N ASN A 262 16.21 -1.85 13.45
CA ASN A 262 17.40 -1.04 13.15
C ASN A 262 18.50 -1.14 14.25
N ILE A 263 18.97 -2.35 14.52
CA ILE A 263 19.99 -2.63 15.54
C ILE A 263 21.29 -3.04 14.85
N GLN A 264 22.42 -2.50 15.28
CA GLN A 264 23.74 -2.83 14.77
C GLN A 264 24.60 -3.42 15.89
N ILE A 265 25.07 -4.67 15.74
CA ILE A 265 25.88 -5.36 16.76
C ILE A 265 27.20 -5.83 16.15
N SER A 266 28.30 -5.49 16.82
CA SER A 266 29.67 -5.68 16.33
C SER A 266 30.59 -6.28 17.40
N ASN A 267 31.52 -7.15 16.98
CA ASN A 267 32.66 -7.63 17.79
C ASN A 267 32.30 -8.32 19.13
N ALA A 268 31.05 -8.76 19.28
CA ALA A 268 30.55 -9.52 20.43
C ALA A 268 30.86 -11.02 20.29
N ALA A 269 30.86 -11.77 21.40
CA ALA A 269 30.96 -13.23 21.31
C ALA A 269 29.67 -13.80 20.71
N THR A 270 28.52 -13.45 21.29
CA THR A 270 27.17 -13.69 20.74
C THR A 270 26.49 -12.34 20.56
N ALA A 271 25.93 -12.06 19.38
CA ALA A 271 25.27 -10.76 19.17
C ALA A 271 23.93 -10.68 19.93
N ILE A 272 23.07 -11.68 19.77
CA ILE A 272 21.75 -11.79 20.42
C ILE A 272 21.62 -13.16 21.07
N PHE A 273 21.33 -13.21 22.37
CA PHE A 273 21.00 -14.42 23.11
C PHE A 273 19.56 -14.34 23.64
N GLU A 274 18.72 -15.26 23.18
CA GLU A 274 17.32 -15.36 23.58
C GLU A 274 17.10 -16.61 24.41
N GLN A 275 16.83 -16.43 25.71
CA GLN A 275 16.60 -17.53 26.64
C GLN A 275 15.12 -17.96 26.66
N TRP A 276 14.19 -17.00 26.68
CA TRP A 276 12.77 -17.30 26.52
C TRP A 276 11.98 -16.14 25.90
N ASN A 277 10.90 -16.49 25.20
CA ASN A 277 9.87 -15.55 24.75
C ASN A 277 8.55 -16.28 24.45
N TRP A 278 7.50 -15.54 24.10
CA TRP A 278 6.31 -16.09 23.44
C TRP A 278 6.26 -15.74 21.94
N GLY A 279 6.74 -14.55 21.56
CA GLY A 279 6.98 -14.16 20.17
C GLY A 279 7.68 -12.82 20.05
N PHE A 280 8.87 -12.79 19.43
CA PHE A 280 9.64 -11.58 19.15
C PHE A 280 9.65 -11.27 17.64
N THR A 281 9.61 -9.98 17.30
CA THR A 281 9.81 -9.50 15.92
C THR A 281 11.06 -8.62 15.85
N TRP A 282 12.06 -9.09 15.11
CA TRP A 282 13.35 -8.47 14.85
C TRP A 282 13.40 -8.00 13.40
N TRP A 283 13.62 -6.71 13.15
CA TRP A 283 13.51 -6.14 11.80
C TRP A 283 14.68 -5.20 11.47
N ASN A 284 15.33 -5.36 10.32
CA ASN A 284 16.55 -4.60 9.98
C ASN A 284 17.62 -4.72 11.09
N ILE A 285 18.05 -5.93 11.38
CA ILE A 285 19.14 -6.23 12.31
C ILE A 285 20.43 -6.44 11.51
N ASN A 286 21.50 -5.74 11.87
CA ASN A 286 22.81 -5.85 11.24
C ASN A 286 23.83 -6.41 12.25
N ILE A 287 24.33 -7.61 12.00
CA ILE A 287 25.34 -8.26 12.84
C ILE A 287 26.63 -8.42 12.04
N HIS A 288 27.76 -8.00 12.63
CA HIS A 288 29.08 -8.21 12.03
C HIS A 288 30.17 -8.61 13.03
N ASN A 289 31.15 -9.39 12.57
CA ASN A 289 32.36 -9.77 13.30
C ASN A 289 32.12 -10.47 14.67
N CYS A 290 31.00 -11.17 14.83
CA CYS A 290 30.66 -11.91 16.05
C CYS A 290 30.97 -13.42 15.91
N LEU A 291 31.08 -14.18 17.00
CA LEU A 291 31.22 -15.65 16.87
C LEU A 291 29.89 -16.29 16.50
N VAL A 292 28.81 -15.86 17.15
CA VAL A 292 27.42 -16.24 16.87
C VAL A 292 26.58 -14.99 16.65
N GLY A 293 25.68 -15.01 15.66
CA GLY A 293 24.66 -13.99 15.49
C GLY A 293 23.55 -14.14 16.54
N PHE A 294 22.49 -14.85 16.17
CA PHE A 294 21.43 -15.23 17.11
C PHE A 294 21.75 -16.58 17.77
N ASP A 295 21.62 -16.67 19.08
CA ASP A 295 21.67 -17.92 19.85
C ASP A 295 20.36 -18.09 20.62
N ILE A 296 19.52 -19.01 20.12
CA ILE A 296 18.10 -19.12 20.48
C ILE A 296 17.89 -20.40 21.28
N HIS A 297 17.50 -20.26 22.54
CA HIS A 297 17.07 -21.39 23.35
C HIS A 297 15.72 -21.91 22.83
N THR A 298 15.66 -23.20 22.50
CA THR A 298 14.50 -23.88 21.90
C THR A 298 14.32 -25.27 22.51
N GLY A 299 13.12 -25.84 22.35
CA GLY A 299 12.76 -27.18 22.84
C GLY A 299 11.78 -27.18 24.03
N GLY A 300 11.49 -26.01 24.61
CA GLY A 300 10.56 -25.85 25.72
C GLY A 300 9.09 -26.01 25.31
N LEU A 301 8.33 -26.83 26.05
CA LEU A 301 6.89 -27.06 25.80
C LEU A 301 6.00 -26.95 27.04
N THR A 302 6.58 -26.81 28.23
CA THR A 302 5.85 -26.54 29.48
C THR A 302 6.30 -25.20 30.08
N LEU A 303 5.55 -24.72 31.07
CA LEU A 303 5.92 -23.52 31.83
C LEU A 303 7.28 -23.68 32.53
N ASP A 304 7.49 -24.83 33.19
CA ASP A 304 8.75 -25.21 33.86
C ASP A 304 9.96 -25.30 32.91
N THR A 305 9.72 -25.39 31.60
CA THR A 305 10.75 -25.57 30.55
C THR A 305 10.73 -24.48 29.49
N GLN A 306 10.08 -23.34 29.75
CA GLN A 306 9.85 -22.28 28.75
C GLN A 306 11.16 -21.84 28.07
N SER A 307 11.18 -21.93 26.74
CA SER A 307 12.27 -21.45 25.87
C SER A 307 11.77 -20.29 25.00
N ALA A 308 12.49 -19.90 23.94
CA ALA A 308 11.91 -19.03 22.92
C ALA A 308 10.72 -19.75 22.26
N GLY A 309 9.57 -19.08 22.25
CA GLY A 309 8.36 -19.53 21.56
C GLY A 309 8.40 -19.16 20.08
N GLY A 310 8.63 -17.88 19.76
CA GLY A 310 8.70 -17.36 18.41
C GLY A 310 9.84 -16.37 18.21
N VAL A 311 10.68 -16.60 17.20
CA VAL A 311 11.66 -15.61 16.73
C VAL A 311 11.43 -15.34 15.24
N LEU A 312 11.00 -14.12 14.91
CA LEU A 312 10.75 -13.66 13.55
C LEU A 312 11.80 -12.61 13.17
N ILE A 313 12.63 -12.90 12.16
CA ILE A 313 13.72 -12.03 11.70
C ILE A 313 13.43 -11.56 10.27
N VAL A 314 13.43 -10.25 10.05
CA VAL A 314 12.96 -9.60 8.81
C VAL A 314 14.01 -8.62 8.28
N ASP A 315 14.24 -8.61 6.96
CA ASP A 315 15.09 -7.63 6.24
C ASP A 315 16.47 -7.38 6.89
N SER A 316 17.12 -8.44 7.36
CA SER A 316 18.29 -8.37 8.25
C SER A 316 19.57 -8.89 7.58
N TRP A 317 20.74 -8.44 8.05
CA TRP A 317 22.06 -8.82 7.55
C TRP A 317 22.93 -9.41 8.65
N ILE A 318 23.53 -10.58 8.39
CA ILE A 318 24.44 -11.26 9.31
C ILE A 318 25.75 -11.55 8.55
N SER A 319 26.88 -11.04 9.04
CA SER A 319 28.13 -11.02 8.27
C SER A 319 29.39 -11.32 9.10
N ASN A 320 30.39 -11.95 8.47
CA ASN A 320 31.68 -12.27 9.10
C ASN A 320 31.55 -13.04 10.44
N VAL A 321 30.57 -13.95 10.58
CA VAL A 321 30.35 -14.75 11.79
C VAL A 321 30.65 -16.23 11.60
N VAL A 322 30.90 -16.96 12.70
CA VAL A 322 31.08 -18.42 12.63
C VAL A 322 29.73 -19.12 12.45
N ILE A 323 28.72 -18.72 13.23
CA ILE A 323 27.35 -19.26 13.14
C ILE A 323 26.37 -18.09 13.00
N GLY A 324 25.53 -18.12 11.97
CA GLY A 324 24.50 -17.10 11.74
C GLY A 324 23.39 -17.15 12.80
N ILE A 325 22.68 -18.27 12.84
CA ILE A 325 21.67 -18.59 13.85
C ILE A 325 21.99 -19.96 14.48
N ARG A 326 22.05 -20.04 15.80
CA ARG A 326 22.18 -21.26 16.58
C ARG A 326 20.88 -21.54 17.33
N MET A 327 20.42 -22.79 17.33
CA MET A 327 19.25 -23.25 18.09
C MET A 327 19.65 -24.38 19.05
N SER A 328 19.28 -24.28 20.32
CA SER A 328 19.71 -25.27 21.34
C SER A 328 19.11 -26.68 21.20
N SER A 329 18.09 -26.86 20.36
CA SER A 329 17.44 -28.15 20.10
C SER A 329 17.20 -28.35 18.59
N SER A 330 17.15 -29.60 18.14
CA SER A 330 16.78 -29.92 16.75
C SER A 330 15.29 -30.23 16.65
N GLN A 331 14.55 -29.44 15.86
CA GLN A 331 13.09 -29.54 15.71
C GLN A 331 12.67 -29.71 14.23
N PRO A 332 13.12 -30.78 13.52
CA PRO A 332 12.78 -30.99 12.11
C PRO A 332 11.34 -31.51 11.91
N SER A 333 10.73 -32.08 12.96
CA SER A 333 9.44 -32.77 12.91
C SER A 333 8.59 -32.54 14.17
N SER A 334 8.75 -31.37 14.80
CA SER A 334 8.04 -30.96 16.01
C SER A 334 8.02 -29.42 16.09
N LEU A 335 7.02 -28.86 16.75
CA LEU A 335 7.02 -27.46 17.17
C LEU A 335 7.52 -27.43 18.61
N ALA A 336 8.59 -26.68 18.88
CA ALA A 336 9.09 -26.34 20.21
C ALA A 336 10.16 -25.24 20.04
N GLY A 337 9.72 -24.02 19.74
CA GLY A 337 10.54 -22.94 19.18
C GLY A 337 10.29 -22.76 17.69
N SER A 338 9.42 -21.81 17.38
CA SER A 338 9.11 -21.31 16.04
C SER A 338 10.19 -20.31 15.62
N VAL A 339 10.81 -20.50 14.45
CA VAL A 339 11.82 -19.56 13.93
C VAL A 339 11.53 -19.24 12.47
N ILE A 340 11.54 -17.95 12.14
CA ILE A 340 11.25 -17.43 10.80
C ILE A 340 12.36 -16.48 10.38
N MET A 341 12.79 -16.62 9.13
CA MET A 341 13.56 -15.61 8.41
C MET A 341 12.77 -15.17 7.18
N ASP A 342 12.69 -13.87 6.95
CA ASP A 342 12.16 -13.26 5.73
C ASP A 342 13.14 -12.19 5.24
N ASN A 343 13.80 -12.45 4.10
CA ASN A 343 14.88 -11.61 3.57
C ASN A 343 16.05 -11.39 4.57
N VAL A 344 16.62 -12.49 5.09
CA VAL A 344 17.74 -12.45 6.04
C VAL A 344 19.05 -12.89 5.37
N GLN A 345 19.87 -11.91 4.99
CA GLN A 345 21.06 -12.11 4.18
C GLN A 345 22.28 -12.50 5.03
N PHE A 346 23.07 -13.44 4.50
CA PHE A 346 24.23 -14.03 5.17
C PHE A 346 25.48 -13.82 4.31
N SER A 347 26.55 -13.23 4.84
CA SER A 347 27.81 -13.02 4.10
C SER A 347 29.03 -13.44 4.92
N ASN A 348 30.04 -14.03 4.27
CA ASN A 348 31.28 -14.50 4.93
C ASN A 348 31.04 -15.35 6.20
N ILE A 349 30.10 -16.30 6.13
CA ILE A 349 29.78 -17.19 7.25
C ILE A 349 30.77 -18.37 7.27
N PHE A 350 31.52 -18.56 8.36
CA PHE A 350 32.63 -19.52 8.40
C PHE A 350 32.22 -20.96 8.75
N GLY A 351 31.09 -21.15 9.44
CA GLY A 351 30.59 -22.46 9.89
C GLY A 351 29.24 -22.82 9.30
N ALA A 352 28.18 -22.08 9.64
CA ALA A 352 26.82 -22.36 9.18
C ALA A 352 25.92 -21.11 9.23
N ASN A 353 25.06 -20.92 8.23
CA ASN A 353 24.01 -19.89 8.28
C ASN A 353 22.99 -20.24 9.37
N ILE A 354 22.63 -21.53 9.52
CA ILE A 354 21.82 -22.05 10.63
C ILE A 354 22.45 -23.34 11.17
N GLN A 355 22.56 -23.47 12.49
CA GLN A 355 22.97 -24.67 13.21
C GLN A 355 21.96 -25.04 14.30
N ASP A 356 21.76 -26.33 14.55
CA ASP A 356 21.05 -26.85 15.72
C ASP A 356 21.88 -27.92 16.47
N GLN A 357 21.29 -28.53 17.51
CA GLN A 357 21.93 -29.57 18.33
C GLN A 357 22.42 -30.80 17.53
N SER A 358 21.82 -31.10 16.37
CA SER A 358 22.22 -32.19 15.48
C SER A 358 23.35 -31.81 14.50
N GLY A 359 23.62 -30.51 14.32
CA GLY A 359 24.65 -29.99 13.43
C GLY A 359 24.14 -28.91 12.47
N VAL A 360 24.76 -28.82 11.30
CA VAL A 360 24.48 -27.80 10.29
C VAL A 360 23.09 -28.01 9.69
N VAL A 361 22.23 -26.99 9.78
CA VAL A 361 20.86 -26.96 9.26
C VAL A 361 20.78 -26.28 7.91
N LEU A 362 21.51 -25.16 7.77
CA LEU A 362 21.71 -24.43 6.53
C LEU A 362 23.20 -24.10 6.43
N GLY A 363 23.86 -24.67 5.42
CA GLY A 363 25.29 -24.49 5.20
C GLY A 363 25.67 -23.04 4.88
N PRO A 364 26.97 -22.71 4.93
CA PRO A 364 27.47 -21.38 4.61
C PRO A 364 27.18 -21.04 3.14
N SER A 365 26.39 -19.99 2.91
CA SER A 365 26.11 -19.44 1.58
C SER A 365 26.01 -17.93 1.65
N ALA A 366 26.65 -17.23 0.71
CA ALA A 366 26.89 -15.79 0.72
C ALA A 366 25.69 -14.94 0.24
N ASP A 367 24.63 -15.58 -0.25
CA ASP A 367 23.45 -14.94 -0.81
C ASP A 367 22.19 -15.63 -0.28
N TYR A 368 21.42 -14.96 0.59
CA TYR A 368 20.18 -15.47 1.15
C TYR A 368 19.08 -14.39 1.26
N GLY A 369 18.66 -13.83 0.13
CA GLY A 369 17.48 -12.94 0.07
C GLY A 369 16.15 -13.70 0.06
N GLN A 370 15.98 -14.72 0.91
CA GLN A 370 14.91 -15.74 0.80
C GLN A 370 14.21 -16.01 2.14
N GLN A 371 13.04 -16.67 2.09
CA GLN A 371 12.29 -17.09 3.27
C GLN A 371 12.70 -18.47 3.81
N TRP A 372 12.70 -18.60 5.13
CA TRP A 372 12.92 -19.85 5.85
C TRP A 372 12.01 -19.96 7.06
N PHE A 373 11.36 -21.11 7.25
CA PHE A 373 10.51 -21.39 8.41
C PHE A 373 10.94 -22.69 9.11
N GLN A 374 10.89 -22.67 10.44
CA GLN A 374 10.85 -23.85 11.31
C GLN A 374 9.64 -23.76 12.25
N GLY A 375 8.73 -24.73 12.18
CA GLY A 375 7.59 -24.86 13.07
C GLY A 375 6.34 -25.38 12.35
N LYS A 376 5.15 -24.79 12.58
CA LYS A 376 3.87 -25.24 12.00
C LYS A 376 3.29 -24.32 10.94
N TYR A 377 2.91 -24.92 9.81
CA TYR A 377 2.37 -24.27 8.61
C TYR A 377 1.09 -25.00 8.19
N LYS A 378 -0.03 -24.28 8.13
CA LYS A 378 -1.38 -24.81 7.84
C LYS A 378 -1.75 -26.02 8.70
N HIS A 379 -1.56 -27.24 8.19
CA HIS A 379 -1.89 -28.50 8.87
C HIS A 379 -0.66 -29.43 9.07
N GLY A 380 0.55 -28.91 8.84
CA GLY A 380 1.78 -29.70 8.85
C GLY A 380 2.94 -29.01 9.56
N LEU A 381 3.98 -29.81 9.80
CA LEU A 381 5.27 -29.34 10.30
C LEU A 381 6.18 -29.02 9.12
N LEU A 382 6.85 -27.86 9.17
CA LEU A 382 7.85 -27.47 8.18
C LEU A 382 9.14 -27.03 8.88
N ARG A 383 10.25 -27.67 8.50
CA ARG A 383 11.54 -26.99 8.33
C ARG A 383 11.71 -26.79 6.82
N LYS A 384 11.54 -25.57 6.31
CA LYS A 384 11.49 -25.32 4.85
C LYS A 384 12.15 -24.00 4.46
N LYS A 385 13.02 -24.08 3.45
CA LYS A 385 13.49 -22.96 2.63
C LYS A 385 12.52 -22.72 1.46
N TYR A 386 12.30 -21.45 1.10
CA TYR A 386 11.65 -21.04 -0.15
C TYR A 386 12.69 -20.50 -1.14
N SER A 387 12.38 -20.57 -2.44
CA SER A 387 13.27 -20.12 -3.53
C SER A 387 13.14 -18.63 -3.85
N ASN A 388 12.01 -18.01 -3.50
CA ASN A 388 11.74 -16.59 -3.65
C ASN A 388 11.19 -16.05 -2.32
N LEU A 389 11.18 -14.73 -2.15
CA LEU A 389 10.30 -14.07 -1.18
C LEU A 389 8.83 -14.20 -1.64
N PHE A 390 7.88 -14.03 -0.72
CA PHE A 390 6.49 -13.79 -1.11
C PHE A 390 6.33 -12.36 -1.63
N TYR A 391 5.23 -12.11 -2.35
CA TYR A 391 4.93 -10.77 -2.87
C TYR A 391 4.80 -9.78 -1.72
N ARG A 392 5.40 -8.59 -1.89
CA ARG A 392 5.24 -7.43 -1.02
C ARG A 392 4.70 -6.28 -1.88
N PRO A 393 3.61 -5.60 -1.51
CA PRO A 393 3.13 -4.42 -2.20
C PRO A 393 4.19 -3.33 -2.32
N ALA A 394 4.25 -2.67 -3.47
CA ALA A 394 5.23 -1.60 -3.74
C ALA A 394 5.07 -0.41 -2.80
N SER A 395 3.85 -0.17 -2.34
CA SER A 395 3.43 0.81 -1.32
C SER A 395 4.05 0.57 0.06
N LEU A 396 4.24 -0.69 0.47
CA LEU A 396 4.75 -1.10 1.80
C LEU A 396 6.28 -1.19 1.89
N VAL A 397 7.00 -1.18 0.75
CA VAL A 397 8.45 -1.38 0.68
C VAL A 397 9.18 -0.12 0.24
N ASN A 398 10.44 0.00 0.69
CA ASN A 398 11.35 1.03 0.22
C ASN A 398 12.00 0.65 -1.13
N GLY A 399 12.82 1.54 -1.70
CA GLY A 399 13.51 1.33 -2.98
C GLY A 399 14.50 0.15 -3.05
N PHE A 400 14.72 -0.58 -1.96
CA PHE A 400 15.52 -1.81 -1.89
C PHE A 400 14.66 -3.07 -1.67
N ALA A 401 13.33 -2.97 -1.79
CA ALA A 401 12.34 -4.04 -1.55
C ALA A 401 12.28 -4.61 -0.12
N ALA A 402 13.04 -4.04 0.83
CA ALA A 402 12.80 -4.19 2.26
C ALA A 402 11.55 -3.37 2.66
N TYR A 403 10.84 -3.78 3.71
CA TYR A 403 9.71 -2.98 4.21
C TYR A 403 10.17 -1.59 4.63
N PHE A 404 9.33 -0.58 4.40
CA PHE A 404 9.62 0.79 4.81
C PHE A 404 9.61 0.92 6.34
N SER A 405 10.61 1.61 6.89
CA SER A 405 10.70 1.93 8.31
C SER A 405 11.15 3.37 8.52
N ARG A 406 10.48 4.11 9.41
CA ARG A 406 10.84 5.48 9.78
C ARG A 406 11.02 5.59 11.28
N SER A 407 12.25 5.87 11.72
CA SER A 407 12.53 6.09 13.14
C SER A 407 11.92 7.39 13.64
N ARG A 408 11.52 7.36 14.92
CA ARG A 408 10.94 8.49 15.64
C ARG A 408 11.65 9.82 15.34
N PRO A 409 10.96 10.81 14.75
CA PRO A 409 11.50 12.16 14.58
C PRO A 409 11.85 12.80 15.93
N GLN A 410 13.02 13.43 15.99
CA GLN A 410 13.48 14.20 17.16
C GLN A 410 13.80 15.66 16.83
N TYR A 411 13.62 16.07 15.58
CA TYR A 411 13.70 17.47 15.12
C TYR A 411 15.05 18.13 15.45
N GLN A 412 16.13 17.36 15.42
CA GLN A 412 17.49 17.82 15.74
C GLN A 412 17.98 18.98 14.86
N ASP A 413 17.51 19.08 13.62
CA ASP A 413 17.91 20.09 12.66
C ASP A 413 17.06 21.39 12.75
N TYR A 414 16.16 21.47 13.74
CA TYR A 414 15.33 22.65 14.01
C TYR A 414 15.90 23.49 15.16
N GLU A 415 15.83 24.82 15.03
CA GLU A 415 16.14 25.75 16.12
C GLU A 415 14.96 25.85 17.10
N ASP A 416 15.23 26.25 18.35
CA ASP A 416 14.21 26.47 19.38
C ASP A 416 13.17 27.54 18.97
N VAL A 417 13.59 28.58 18.23
CA VAL A 417 12.70 29.58 17.62
C VAL A 417 11.74 29.03 16.55
N GLN A 418 11.93 27.77 16.12
CA GLN A 418 11.02 27.07 15.19
C GLN A 418 9.93 26.26 15.93
N PHE A 419 9.91 26.29 17.26
CA PHE A 419 8.85 25.73 18.09
C PHE A 419 7.91 26.84 18.56
N GLN A 420 6.62 26.56 18.66
CA GLN A 420 5.64 27.40 19.36
C GLN A 420 4.97 26.55 20.44
N THR A 421 4.63 27.17 21.59
CA THR A 421 4.10 26.42 22.74
C THR A 421 2.60 26.66 22.94
N VAL A 422 1.88 25.60 23.30
CA VAL A 422 0.41 25.61 23.40
C VAL A 422 -0.07 26.42 24.61
N ARG A 423 0.73 26.53 25.68
CA ARG A 423 0.35 27.27 26.88
C ARG A 423 0.62 28.78 26.81
N ASP A 424 1.72 29.23 26.22
CA ASP A 424 2.03 30.67 26.14
C ASP A 424 1.21 31.35 25.03
N LEU A 425 1.28 30.81 23.79
CA LEU A 425 0.64 31.42 22.63
C LEU A 425 -0.76 30.87 22.36
N GLY A 426 -0.97 29.57 22.52
CA GLY A 426 -2.29 28.96 22.44
C GLY A 426 -3.20 29.32 23.63
N LYS A 427 -2.60 29.67 24.78
CA LYS A 427 -3.28 29.97 26.05
C LYS A 427 -4.05 28.79 26.64
N ALA A 428 -3.72 27.57 26.21
CA ALA A 428 -4.27 26.35 26.80
C ALA A 428 -3.75 26.20 28.24
N ALA A 429 -4.63 25.84 29.16
CA ALA A 429 -4.28 25.68 30.55
C ALA A 429 -3.48 24.39 30.77
N GLY A 430 -3.97 23.23 30.35
CA GLY A 430 -3.35 21.94 30.67
C GLY A 430 -3.44 21.57 32.16
N ASP A 431 -4.45 22.04 32.89
CA ASP A 431 -4.69 21.73 34.32
C ASP A 431 -5.72 20.62 34.58
N GLY A 432 -6.27 20.00 33.53
CA GLY A 432 -7.28 18.95 33.63
C GLY A 432 -8.68 19.44 34.01
N VAL A 433 -8.91 20.76 34.09
CA VAL A 433 -10.17 21.36 34.56
C VAL A 433 -10.71 22.41 33.60
N THR A 434 -9.85 23.31 33.10
CA THR A 434 -10.17 24.34 32.12
C THR A 434 -10.53 23.72 30.77
N ASP A 435 -11.42 24.35 30.00
CA ASP A 435 -11.77 23.89 28.65
C ASP A 435 -10.79 24.46 27.61
N ASP A 436 -9.86 23.63 27.17
CA ASP A 436 -8.76 24.03 26.28
C ASP A 436 -9.11 23.89 24.79
N THR A 437 -10.34 23.44 24.46
CA THR A 437 -10.77 23.11 23.09
C THR A 437 -10.56 24.25 22.10
N ALA A 438 -11.02 25.45 22.46
CA ALA A 438 -10.93 26.63 21.61
C ALA A 438 -9.50 27.18 21.53
N ALA A 439 -8.73 27.06 22.61
CA ALA A 439 -7.33 27.46 22.69
C ALA A 439 -6.45 26.61 21.75
N ILE A 440 -6.61 25.29 21.83
CA ILE A 440 -5.83 24.32 21.04
C ILE A 440 -6.19 24.40 19.55
N ASN A 441 -7.48 24.44 19.20
CA ASN A 441 -7.89 24.57 17.79
C ASN A 441 -7.42 25.90 17.17
N ALA A 442 -7.48 27.02 17.91
CA ALA A 442 -6.94 28.29 17.44
C ALA A 442 -5.41 28.24 17.24
N PHE A 443 -4.69 27.66 18.20
CA PHE A 443 -3.23 27.46 18.15
C PHE A 443 -2.79 26.63 16.94
N ILE A 444 -3.38 25.45 16.74
CA ILE A 444 -3.07 24.57 15.60
C ILE A 444 -3.46 25.27 14.27
N SER A 445 -4.62 25.91 14.19
CA SER A 445 -5.04 26.65 13.00
C SER A 445 -4.15 27.85 12.67
N GLN A 446 -3.48 28.45 13.65
CA GLN A 446 -2.59 29.59 13.45
C GLN A 446 -1.20 29.18 12.97
N TRP A 447 -0.64 28.09 13.53
CA TRP A 447 0.78 27.76 13.39
C TRP A 447 1.10 26.49 12.58
N SER A 448 0.08 25.68 12.23
CA SER A 448 0.26 24.47 11.39
C SER A 448 0.92 24.77 10.04
N GLY A 449 1.95 23.99 9.69
CA GLY A 449 2.79 24.22 8.51
C GLY A 449 3.85 25.32 8.69
N CYS A 450 3.85 26.06 9.79
CA CYS A 450 4.78 27.19 10.02
C CYS A 450 5.79 26.93 11.14
N TYR A 451 5.43 26.12 12.14
CA TYR A 451 6.26 25.79 13.30
C TYR A 451 6.01 24.35 13.77
N VAL A 452 6.95 23.82 14.57
CA VAL A 452 6.70 22.62 15.38
C VAL A 452 5.83 23.02 16.57
N LEU A 453 4.73 22.31 16.78
CA LEU A 453 3.75 22.62 17.82
C LEU A 453 4.09 21.85 19.10
N PHE A 454 4.73 22.55 20.04
CA PHE A 454 5.11 21.99 21.33
C PHE A 454 3.94 22.03 22.31
N PHE A 455 3.57 20.88 22.85
CA PHE A 455 2.61 20.75 23.94
C PHE A 455 3.41 20.55 25.23
N GLU A 456 3.54 21.59 26.05
CA GLU A 456 4.16 21.46 27.37
C GLU A 456 3.38 20.45 28.24
N ALA A 457 4.04 19.85 29.23
CA ALA A 457 3.40 18.82 30.04
C ALA A 457 2.14 19.35 30.72
N GLY A 458 1.09 18.54 30.70
CA GLY A 458 -0.21 18.89 31.26
C GLY A 458 -1.31 17.92 30.85
N THR A 459 -2.52 18.21 31.33
CA THR A 459 -3.75 17.52 30.92
C THR A 459 -4.70 18.56 30.32
N TYR A 460 -4.81 18.55 29.00
CA TYR A 460 -5.61 19.46 28.21
C TYR A 460 -7.03 18.90 28.06
N ARG A 461 -7.95 19.42 28.86
CA ARG A 461 -9.34 18.93 28.88
C ARG A 461 -10.13 19.57 27.74
N VAL A 462 -10.73 18.75 26.87
CA VAL A 462 -11.46 19.19 25.67
C VAL A 462 -12.89 18.66 25.64
N THR A 463 -13.83 19.48 25.18
CA THR A 463 -15.26 19.14 25.05
C THR A 463 -15.76 19.08 23.61
N ASP A 464 -14.90 19.36 22.63
CA ASP A 464 -15.19 19.16 21.21
C ASP A 464 -13.93 18.70 20.47
N THR A 465 -14.07 18.29 19.22
CA THR A 465 -12.98 17.74 18.39
C THR A 465 -11.80 18.72 18.27
N ILE A 466 -10.58 18.23 18.50
CA ILE A 466 -9.34 18.89 18.10
C ILE A 466 -9.00 18.50 16.67
N PHE A 467 -8.84 19.48 15.79
CA PHE A 467 -8.53 19.27 14.37
C PHE A 467 -7.04 19.50 14.08
N VAL A 468 -6.39 18.50 13.49
CA VAL A 468 -4.98 18.51 13.07
C VAL A 468 -4.92 18.54 11.53
N PRO A 469 -4.68 19.70 10.90
CA PRO A 469 -4.64 19.83 9.45
C PRO A 469 -3.33 19.33 8.82
N PRO A 470 -3.30 19.08 7.50
CA PRO A 470 -2.07 18.81 6.76
C PRO A 470 -0.97 19.87 6.94
N GLY A 471 0.26 19.39 7.11
CA GLY A 471 1.47 20.17 7.41
C GLY A 471 1.76 20.33 8.90
N THR A 472 1.10 19.59 9.79
CA THR A 472 1.23 19.78 11.25
C THR A 472 2.23 18.82 11.88
N ILE A 473 3.17 19.36 12.65
CA ILE A 473 4.09 18.60 13.50
C ILE A 473 3.75 18.91 14.96
N ILE A 474 3.44 17.89 15.76
CA ILE A 474 3.12 17.99 17.19
C ILE A 474 4.12 17.18 18.02
N VAL A 475 4.64 17.81 19.07
CA VAL A 475 5.58 17.20 20.02
C VAL A 475 5.13 17.53 21.43
N GLY A 476 4.82 16.51 22.22
CA GLY A 476 4.52 16.68 23.64
C GLY A 476 5.77 16.67 24.52
N GLU A 477 5.58 16.98 25.79
CA GLU A 477 6.59 16.82 26.83
C GLU A 477 6.27 15.59 27.70
N MET A 478 7.16 14.60 27.65
CA MET A 478 6.92 13.24 28.15
C MET A 478 5.71 12.56 27.48
N PHE A 479 4.51 12.73 28.05
CA PHE A 479 3.25 12.24 27.50
C PHE A 479 2.15 13.27 27.77
N SER A 480 2.20 14.36 27.00
CA SER A 480 1.25 15.47 27.14
C SER A 480 -0.14 15.02 26.75
N THR A 481 -1.11 15.21 27.65
CA THR A 481 -2.36 14.46 27.62
C THR A 481 -3.52 15.32 27.11
N ILE A 482 -4.22 14.90 26.05
CA ILE A 482 -5.51 15.47 25.63
C ILE A 482 -6.64 14.58 26.18
N MET A 483 -7.57 15.18 26.91
CA MET A 483 -8.64 14.49 27.66
C MET A 483 -10.03 14.89 27.14
N GLY A 484 -10.65 14.03 26.34
CA GLY A 484 -12.02 14.21 25.83
C GLY A 484 -13.09 14.00 26.90
N THR A 485 -14.07 14.90 27.00
CA THR A 485 -15.11 14.84 28.03
C THR A 485 -16.39 15.58 27.65
N GLY A 486 -17.52 15.24 28.27
CA GLY A 486 -18.79 15.95 28.10
C GLY A 486 -19.70 15.39 27.00
N PRO A 487 -20.84 16.06 26.73
CA PRO A 487 -21.96 15.48 25.98
C PRO A 487 -21.62 15.15 24.52
N ASN A 488 -20.70 15.89 23.90
CA ASN A 488 -20.23 15.64 22.54
C ASN A 488 -19.59 14.26 22.34
N PHE A 489 -19.11 13.63 23.41
CA PHE A 489 -18.45 12.32 23.38
C PHE A 489 -19.25 11.23 24.11
N ALA A 490 -20.50 11.51 24.50
CA ALA A 490 -21.29 10.62 25.37
C ALA A 490 -22.21 9.64 24.63
N ASP A 491 -22.55 9.89 23.36
CA ASP A 491 -23.54 9.09 22.62
C ASP A 491 -22.88 8.08 21.67
N GLN A 492 -23.03 6.78 21.97
CA GLN A 492 -22.53 5.69 21.12
C GLN A 492 -23.25 5.59 19.76
N ASN A 493 -24.40 6.24 19.58
CA ASN A 493 -25.17 6.23 18.33
C ASN A 493 -24.76 7.36 17.37
N ASN A 494 -23.96 8.32 17.86
CA ASN A 494 -23.41 9.43 17.10
C ASN A 494 -21.97 9.69 17.59
N PRO A 495 -21.04 8.74 17.36
CA PRO A 495 -19.69 8.81 17.88
C PRO A 495 -18.90 9.96 17.22
N ARG A 496 -17.96 10.55 17.95
CA ARG A 496 -17.21 11.75 17.51
C ARG A 496 -15.73 11.66 17.91
N PRO A 497 -14.80 12.10 17.04
CA PRO A 497 -13.37 12.15 17.35
C PRO A 497 -13.01 13.19 18.41
N VAL A 498 -12.20 12.79 19.39
CA VAL A 498 -11.48 13.69 20.29
C VAL A 498 -10.35 14.40 19.53
N ILE A 499 -9.60 13.65 18.71
CA ILE A 499 -8.66 14.20 17.72
C ILE A 499 -9.03 13.70 16.31
N ARG A 500 -9.13 14.63 15.36
CA ARG A 500 -9.29 14.37 13.92
C ARG A 500 -8.02 14.80 13.19
N VAL A 501 -7.37 13.87 12.49
CA VAL A 501 -6.14 14.11 11.71
C VAL A 501 -6.47 14.10 10.22
N GLY A 502 -6.46 15.30 9.61
CA GLY A 502 -7.00 15.55 8.27
C GLY A 502 -8.53 15.38 8.20
N ASN A 503 -9.12 15.86 7.12
CA ASN A 503 -10.43 15.44 6.64
C ASN A 503 -10.27 14.30 5.64
N PRO A 504 -11.32 13.52 5.32
CA PRO A 504 -11.27 12.56 4.23
C PRO A 504 -10.81 13.20 2.92
N GLY A 505 -9.77 12.63 2.30
CA GLY A 505 -9.13 13.18 1.09
C GLY A 505 -8.14 14.33 1.30
N ASP A 506 -7.83 14.74 2.53
CA ASP A 506 -6.66 15.59 2.80
C ASP A 506 -5.37 14.78 2.59
N ARG A 507 -4.40 15.32 1.84
CA ARG A 507 -3.09 14.71 1.58
C ARG A 507 -1.95 15.58 2.09
N GLY A 508 -0.97 15.03 2.81
CA GLY A 508 0.12 15.84 3.36
C GLY A 508 1.11 15.17 4.32
N VAL A 509 1.75 16.01 5.11
CA VAL A 509 2.63 15.62 6.23
C VAL A 509 1.86 15.82 7.54
N VAL A 510 1.84 14.81 8.41
CA VAL A 510 1.48 14.98 9.84
C VAL A 510 2.40 14.11 10.70
N GLU A 511 2.98 14.69 11.74
CA GLU A 511 3.88 13.98 12.65
C GLU A 511 3.44 14.27 14.10
N ILE A 512 3.23 13.23 14.91
CA ILE A 512 2.80 13.36 16.32
C ILE A 512 3.70 12.50 17.22
N SER A 513 4.21 13.04 18.34
CA SER A 513 5.02 12.27 19.30
C SER A 513 4.96 12.80 20.73
N ASP A 514 5.26 11.96 21.73
CA ASP A 514 5.19 12.27 23.19
C ASP A 514 3.78 12.73 23.66
N MET A 515 2.71 12.13 23.09
CA MET A 515 1.32 12.49 23.37
C MET A 515 0.50 11.32 23.95
N VAL A 516 -0.44 11.63 24.83
CA VAL A 516 -1.49 10.69 25.27
C VAL A 516 -2.88 11.24 24.95
N ILE A 517 -3.74 10.39 24.41
CA ILE A 517 -5.17 10.67 24.26
C ILE A 517 -5.90 9.88 25.35
N THR A 518 -6.82 10.53 26.05
CA THR A 518 -7.62 9.91 27.11
C THR A 518 -9.02 10.51 27.12
N THR A 519 -9.90 9.97 27.97
CA THR A 519 -11.28 10.43 28.14
C THR A 519 -11.68 10.42 29.61
N THR A 520 -12.79 11.08 29.93
CA THR A 520 -13.46 10.88 31.22
C THR A 520 -14.55 9.81 31.14
N GLY A 521 -14.85 9.17 32.27
CA GLY A 521 -15.99 8.26 32.41
C GLY A 521 -17.32 8.83 31.90
N GLY A 522 -18.07 8.00 31.17
CA GLY A 522 -19.31 8.36 30.48
C GLY A 522 -19.15 8.74 29.01
N SER A 523 -17.94 8.60 28.43
CA SER A 523 -17.65 8.99 27.04
C SER A 523 -17.91 7.85 26.04
N ALA A 524 -19.11 7.25 26.07
CA ALA A 524 -19.47 6.09 25.23
C ALA A 524 -19.50 6.37 23.72
N GLY A 525 -19.41 7.63 23.29
CA GLY A 525 -19.32 8.08 21.90
C GLY A 525 -17.95 8.61 21.49
N ALA A 526 -16.91 8.56 22.34
CA ALA A 526 -15.58 9.04 21.95
C ALA A 526 -14.91 8.10 20.93
N ILE A 527 -14.48 8.64 19.79
CA ILE A 527 -13.38 8.05 19.01
C ILE A 527 -12.11 8.75 19.48
N GLY A 528 -11.09 8.01 19.93
CA GLY A 528 -9.87 8.62 20.49
C GLY A 528 -9.11 9.42 19.43
N ILE A 529 -8.72 8.75 18.35
CA ILE A 529 -8.09 9.36 17.16
C ILE A 529 -8.84 8.88 15.92
N GLU A 530 -9.28 9.81 15.07
CA GLU A 530 -9.77 9.55 13.71
C GLU A 530 -8.71 10.08 12.73
N TRP A 531 -8.18 9.20 11.88
CA TRP A 531 -7.04 9.43 11.01
C TRP A 531 -7.46 9.30 9.54
N ASN A 532 -7.66 10.44 8.89
CA ASN A 532 -8.17 10.53 7.52
C ASN A 532 -7.10 10.90 6.48
N ILE A 533 -5.94 11.39 6.92
CA ILE A 533 -4.93 11.98 6.04
C ILE A 533 -4.17 10.93 5.22
N GLU A 534 -4.04 11.17 3.91
CA GLU A 534 -3.17 10.43 3.01
C GLU A 534 -1.74 11.00 3.07
N GLU A 535 -0.73 10.13 3.08
CA GLU A 535 0.67 10.55 3.18
C GLU A 535 1.18 11.22 1.88
N SER A 536 1.82 12.38 2.01
CA SER A 536 2.42 13.06 0.85
C SER A 536 3.56 12.26 0.18
N SER A 537 4.30 11.49 0.99
CA SER A 537 5.32 10.50 0.63
C SER A 537 5.44 9.44 1.74
N GLN A 538 6.14 8.34 1.48
CA GLN A 538 6.30 7.21 2.41
C GLN A 538 6.69 7.63 3.84
N GLY A 539 5.84 7.32 4.81
CA GLY A 539 5.99 7.65 6.24
C GLY A 539 5.89 9.14 6.59
N SER A 540 5.39 10.00 5.70
CA SER A 540 5.22 11.44 5.98
C SER A 540 3.99 11.77 6.83
N ALA A 541 3.03 10.85 6.91
CA ALA A 541 1.97 10.86 7.89
C ALA A 541 2.27 9.76 8.94
N GLY A 542 2.34 10.09 10.22
CA GLY A 542 2.60 9.10 11.26
C GLY A 542 2.65 9.59 12.71
N MET A 543 2.75 8.65 13.64
CA MET A 543 2.88 8.89 15.08
C MET A 543 3.88 7.95 15.75
N TRP A 544 4.62 8.46 16.75
CA TRP A 544 5.71 7.74 17.44
C TRP A 544 5.69 8.03 18.95
N ASP A 545 5.71 7.00 19.80
CA ASP A 545 5.51 7.18 21.25
C ASP A 545 4.22 8.00 21.53
N VAL A 546 3.09 7.55 20.97
CA VAL A 546 1.75 8.13 21.14
C VAL A 546 0.78 7.04 21.59
N HIS A 547 0.02 7.30 22.65
CA HIS A 547 -0.81 6.26 23.27
C HIS A 547 -2.24 6.74 23.55
N VAL A 548 -3.22 5.85 23.45
CA VAL A 548 -4.62 6.08 23.82
C VAL A 548 -4.88 5.32 25.13
N ARG A 549 -4.95 6.04 26.25
CA ARG A 549 -5.05 5.47 27.61
C ARG A 549 -6.43 5.75 28.20
N LEU A 550 -7.32 4.77 28.22
CA LEU A 550 -8.75 4.95 28.48
C LEU A 550 -9.14 4.51 29.91
N GLY A 551 -9.08 5.44 30.85
CA GLY A 551 -9.30 5.21 32.28
C GLY A 551 -8.00 4.92 33.05
N GLY A 552 -8.12 4.30 34.22
CA GLY A 552 -6.99 3.75 34.99
C GLY A 552 -5.99 4.79 35.48
N ALA A 553 -6.40 6.05 35.58
CA ALA A 553 -5.53 7.17 35.87
C ALA A 553 -6.31 8.32 36.51
N LYS A 554 -5.65 9.07 37.39
CA LYS A 554 -6.27 10.17 38.11
C LYS A 554 -6.87 11.23 37.16
N GLY A 555 -8.07 11.70 37.49
CA GLY A 555 -8.82 12.68 36.68
C GLY A 555 -9.73 12.08 35.60
N THR A 556 -9.52 10.83 35.18
CA THR A 556 -10.43 10.14 34.23
C THR A 556 -11.81 9.86 34.85
N ASN A 557 -11.90 9.73 36.18
CA ASN A 557 -13.07 9.24 36.92
C ASN A 557 -13.45 7.78 36.57
N ILE A 558 -12.53 7.03 35.97
CA ILE A 558 -12.58 5.57 35.79
C ILE A 558 -11.40 5.01 36.60
N ASP A 559 -11.65 4.95 37.90
CA ASP A 559 -10.68 4.67 38.98
C ASP A 559 -11.27 3.63 39.96
N ALA A 560 -10.47 3.13 40.89
CA ALA A 560 -10.86 2.07 41.82
C ALA A 560 -12.08 2.42 42.69
N ALA A 561 -12.30 3.70 42.98
CA ALA A 561 -13.45 4.17 43.77
C ALA A 561 -14.71 4.37 42.90
N ASN A 562 -14.54 4.77 41.64
CA ASN A 562 -15.64 5.04 40.72
C ASN A 562 -16.13 3.80 39.98
N CYS A 563 -15.22 2.92 39.55
CA CYS A 563 -15.46 1.83 38.61
C CYS A 563 -14.80 0.50 39.05
N PRO A 564 -15.03 0.02 40.29
CA PRO A 564 -14.51 -1.28 40.74
C PRO A 564 -15.03 -2.44 39.88
N ILE A 565 -14.40 -3.61 39.99
CA ILE A 565 -14.72 -4.86 39.23
C ILE A 565 -16.20 -5.33 39.28
N SER A 566 -17.01 -4.79 40.19
CA SER A 566 -18.45 -5.05 40.32
C SER A 566 -19.35 -4.03 39.62
N SER A 567 -18.78 -2.96 39.07
CA SER A 567 -19.50 -1.87 38.41
C SER A 567 -19.93 -2.26 37.00
N THR A 568 -21.24 -2.15 36.73
CA THR A 568 -21.82 -2.23 35.38
C THR A 568 -22.38 -0.87 34.92
N ALA A 569 -21.99 0.21 35.59
CA ALA A 569 -22.57 1.53 35.38
C ALA A 569 -22.02 2.21 34.11
N LEU A 570 -22.90 2.81 33.30
CA LEU A 570 -22.53 3.52 32.07
C LEU A 570 -21.56 4.69 32.29
N LYS A 571 -21.43 5.22 33.52
CA LYS A 571 -20.37 6.20 33.85
C LYS A 571 -18.94 5.63 33.71
N CYS A 572 -18.78 4.32 33.56
CA CYS A 572 -17.51 3.64 33.37
C CYS A 572 -17.20 3.35 31.88
N THR A 573 -18.04 3.81 30.94
CA THR A 573 -17.67 3.79 29.52
C THR A 573 -16.59 4.83 29.23
N SER A 574 -15.52 4.40 28.55
CA SER A 574 -14.34 5.21 28.28
C SER A 574 -14.28 5.68 26.83
N ALA A 575 -14.57 4.83 25.84
CA ALA A 575 -14.64 5.22 24.43
C ALA A 575 -15.56 4.31 23.60
N PHE A 576 -16.01 4.81 22.45
CA PHE A 576 -16.63 4.01 21.38
C PHE A 576 -15.57 3.21 20.60
N LEU A 577 -14.44 3.85 20.29
CA LEU A 577 -13.33 3.33 19.51
C LEU A 577 -12.01 4.03 19.91
N GLY A 578 -10.91 3.30 20.00
CA GLY A 578 -9.59 3.85 20.35
C GLY A 578 -8.97 4.66 19.20
N ILE A 579 -8.72 4.00 18.07
CA ILE A 579 -8.19 4.62 16.84
C ILE A 579 -9.01 4.14 15.62
N HIS A 580 -9.36 5.06 14.73
CA HIS A 580 -9.94 4.79 13.42
C HIS A 580 -8.96 5.29 12.35
N ILE A 581 -8.39 4.40 11.54
CA ILE A 581 -7.72 4.77 10.29
C ILE A 581 -8.74 4.52 9.16
N THR A 582 -9.26 5.60 8.59
CA THR A 582 -10.35 5.52 7.59
C THR A 582 -9.83 5.05 6.23
N ASP A 583 -10.75 4.83 5.29
CA ASP A 583 -10.48 4.45 3.90
C ASP A 583 -9.45 5.36 3.19
N SER A 584 -9.54 6.68 3.38
CA SER A 584 -8.59 7.66 2.83
C SER A 584 -7.32 7.86 3.66
N GLY A 585 -7.28 7.35 4.90
CA GLY A 585 -6.14 7.54 5.80
C GLY A 585 -4.99 6.60 5.47
N SER A 586 -3.75 7.06 5.60
CA SER A 586 -2.54 6.22 5.46
C SER A 586 -1.45 6.68 6.44
N GLY A 587 -0.44 5.83 6.73
CA GLY A 587 0.71 6.28 7.51
C GLY A 587 1.39 5.26 8.43
N TYR A 588 2.33 5.78 9.23
CA TYR A 588 3.28 5.02 10.04
C TYR A 588 3.02 5.19 11.55
N PHE A 589 2.71 4.10 12.27
CA PHE A 589 2.26 4.11 13.66
C PHE A 589 3.21 3.26 14.51
N GLU A 590 4.10 3.88 15.28
CA GLU A 590 5.19 3.19 15.99
C GLU A 590 5.13 3.35 17.52
N ASN A 591 5.28 2.22 18.23
CA ASN A 591 5.10 2.11 19.69
C ASN A 591 3.75 2.69 20.16
N VAL A 592 2.69 2.47 19.37
CA VAL A 592 1.34 2.95 19.70
C VAL A 592 0.64 1.95 20.61
N TRP A 593 0.13 2.44 21.75
CA TRP A 593 -0.57 1.61 22.74
C TRP A 593 -1.99 2.13 22.95
N VAL A 594 -2.99 1.30 22.72
CA VAL A 594 -4.42 1.61 22.86
C VAL A 594 -4.98 0.74 23.98
N TRP A 595 -4.88 1.24 25.21
CA TRP A 595 -5.19 0.50 26.43
C TRP A 595 -6.51 0.98 27.04
N ASN A 596 -7.47 0.07 27.19
CA ASN A 596 -8.64 0.29 28.02
C ASN A 596 -8.41 -0.24 29.43
N ALA A 597 -8.46 0.61 30.45
CA ALA A 597 -7.87 0.30 31.74
C ALA A 597 -8.47 -0.93 32.44
N ASP A 598 -7.61 -1.92 32.72
CA ASP A 598 -7.90 -3.10 33.52
C ASP A 598 -7.61 -2.91 35.03
N HIS A 599 -6.72 -1.96 35.36
CA HIS A 599 -6.37 -1.55 36.73
C HIS A 599 -6.13 -0.03 36.86
N ASP A 600 -6.02 0.46 38.09
CA ASP A 600 -5.82 1.88 38.43
C ASP A 600 -4.34 2.18 38.76
N LEU A 601 -3.70 2.99 37.90
CA LEU A 601 -2.27 3.34 37.96
C LEU A 601 -1.93 4.48 38.94
N ASP A 602 -2.91 5.05 39.64
CA ASP A 602 -2.67 5.99 40.74
C ASP A 602 -3.27 5.48 42.08
N ASP A 603 -3.78 4.24 42.12
CA ASP A 603 -4.15 3.53 43.35
C ASP A 603 -2.93 2.78 43.96
N PRO A 604 -2.61 2.94 45.25
CA PRO A 604 -1.45 2.29 45.86
C PRO A 604 -1.44 0.75 45.90
N ALA A 605 -2.52 0.09 45.50
CA ALA A 605 -2.62 -1.37 45.40
C ALA A 605 -2.81 -1.88 43.96
N GLU A 606 -2.72 -0.99 42.96
CA GLU A 606 -2.99 -1.28 41.53
C GLU A 606 -4.33 -2.00 41.34
N THR A 607 -5.36 -1.54 42.05
CA THR A 607 -6.66 -2.21 42.12
C THR A 607 -7.29 -2.36 40.73
N LYS A 608 -7.69 -3.59 40.38
CA LYS A 608 -8.40 -3.93 39.13
C LYS A 608 -9.76 -3.22 39.03
N ILE A 609 -10.14 -2.79 37.83
CA ILE A 609 -11.33 -1.96 37.55
C ILE A 609 -12.11 -2.45 36.33
N ASN A 610 -13.35 -1.98 36.20
CA ASN A 610 -14.18 -2.11 35.00
C ASN A 610 -14.15 -0.79 34.20
N SER A 611 -13.25 -0.67 33.23
CA SER A 611 -13.35 0.35 32.17
C SER A 611 -14.01 -0.28 30.93
N PHE A 612 -14.98 0.40 30.30
CA PHE A 612 -15.66 -0.13 29.11
C PHE A 612 -15.36 0.71 27.86
N SER A 613 -14.44 0.25 27.02
CA SER A 613 -14.25 0.76 25.65
C SER A 613 -14.84 -0.20 24.63
N GLY A 614 -15.53 0.29 23.61
CA GLY A 614 -16.19 -0.56 22.61
C GLY A 614 -15.19 -1.32 21.75
N ARG A 615 -14.27 -0.60 21.12
CA ARG A 615 -13.37 -1.09 20.05
C ARG A 615 -11.96 -0.53 20.19
N GLY A 616 -10.96 -1.29 19.79
CA GLY A 616 -9.55 -0.89 19.85
C GLY A 616 -9.10 -0.04 18.67
N ILE A 617 -8.46 -0.69 17.69
CA ILE A 617 -7.97 -0.10 16.44
C ILE A 617 -8.79 -0.63 15.27
N LEU A 618 -9.42 0.26 14.52
CA LEU A 618 -10.07 0.00 13.24
C LEU A 618 -9.17 0.50 12.10
N VAL A 619 -8.96 -0.35 11.09
CA VAL A 619 -8.24 0.01 9.86
C VAL A 619 -9.13 -0.31 8.66
N GLU A 620 -9.42 0.71 7.87
CA GLU A 620 -10.21 0.62 6.62
C GLU A 620 -9.43 1.17 5.41
N SER A 621 -8.30 1.83 5.68
CA SER A 621 -7.31 2.31 4.73
C SER A 621 -7.08 1.39 3.54
N THR A 622 -7.13 1.94 2.32
CA THR A 622 -6.64 1.24 1.12
C THR A 622 -5.11 1.31 0.96
N GLY A 623 -4.40 1.84 1.96
CA GLY A 623 -2.95 1.74 2.13
C GLY A 623 -2.15 2.97 1.70
N PRO A 624 -0.85 3.03 2.06
CA PRO A 624 -0.15 2.08 2.93
C PRO A 624 -0.32 2.38 4.43
N VAL A 625 -0.32 1.33 5.26
CA VAL A 625 -0.28 1.46 6.72
C VAL A 625 0.80 0.56 7.33
N TRP A 626 1.58 1.10 8.26
CA TRP A 626 2.53 0.33 9.08
C TRP A 626 2.19 0.45 10.57
N LEU A 627 1.78 -0.65 11.20
CA LEU A 627 1.54 -0.75 12.65
C LEU A 627 2.76 -1.42 13.31
N VAL A 628 3.70 -0.63 13.81
CA VAL A 628 5.02 -1.08 14.27
C VAL A 628 5.08 -1.17 15.79
N GLY A 629 5.12 -2.41 16.29
CA GLY A 629 5.13 -2.69 17.73
C GLY A 629 3.92 -2.14 18.48
N THR A 630 2.74 -2.24 17.88
CA THR A 630 1.50 -1.70 18.45
C THR A 630 0.80 -2.70 19.38
N ALA A 631 0.10 -2.18 20.38
CA ALA A 631 -0.75 -2.97 21.27
C ALA A 631 -2.15 -2.36 21.38
N SER A 632 -3.19 -3.18 21.40
CA SER A 632 -4.55 -2.75 21.73
C SER A 632 -5.24 -3.76 22.65
N GLU A 633 -5.84 -3.30 23.74
CA GLU A 633 -6.14 -4.16 24.88
C GLU A 633 -7.43 -3.79 25.62
N HIS A 634 -8.13 -4.83 26.07
CA HIS A 634 -9.28 -4.79 26.95
C HIS A 634 -10.52 -4.04 26.41
N HIS A 635 -10.65 -3.92 25.09
CA HIS A 635 -11.84 -3.43 24.39
C HIS A 635 -12.91 -4.53 24.27
N VAL A 636 -14.20 -4.16 24.28
CA VAL A 636 -15.32 -5.09 24.47
C VAL A 636 -15.64 -5.94 23.24
N ILE A 637 -15.53 -5.39 22.02
CA ILE A 637 -15.94 -6.07 20.78
C ILE A 637 -14.73 -6.69 20.06
N TYR A 638 -13.72 -5.88 19.77
CA TYR A 638 -12.46 -6.30 19.17
C TYR A 638 -11.31 -5.40 19.60
N GLN A 639 -10.08 -5.94 19.58
CA GLN A 639 -8.86 -5.15 19.79
C GLN A 639 -8.33 -4.59 18.46
N TYR A 640 -8.23 -5.41 17.40
CA TYR A 640 -7.98 -4.96 16.03
C TYR A 640 -9.11 -5.40 15.10
N ALA A 641 -9.51 -4.52 14.17
CA ALA A 641 -10.33 -4.88 13.01
C ALA A 641 -9.71 -4.30 11.73
N PHE A 642 -9.59 -5.15 10.72
CA PHE A 642 -9.25 -4.79 9.35
C PHE A 642 -10.50 -5.01 8.50
N ASN A 643 -11.09 -3.93 8.00
CA ASN A 643 -12.38 -3.95 7.29
C ASN A 643 -12.21 -3.26 5.94
N HIS A 644 -12.32 -4.01 4.83
CA HIS A 644 -11.96 -3.57 3.47
C HIS A 644 -10.50 -3.12 3.26
N ALA A 645 -9.65 -3.18 4.29
CA ALA A 645 -8.30 -2.62 4.30
C ALA A 645 -7.36 -3.26 3.26
N ARG A 646 -6.44 -2.45 2.73
CA ARG A 646 -5.43 -2.87 1.74
C ARG A 646 -4.03 -2.36 2.07
N ASP A 647 -3.03 -3.10 1.62
CA ASP A 647 -1.60 -2.77 1.75
C ASP A 647 -1.21 -2.35 3.17
N VAL A 648 -1.39 -3.28 4.13
CA VAL A 648 -1.11 -3.06 5.54
C VAL A 648 0.00 -3.99 6.03
N TRP A 649 1.03 -3.43 6.66
CA TRP A 649 2.03 -4.17 7.45
C TRP A 649 1.76 -3.94 8.94
N ALA A 650 1.77 -5.00 9.75
CA ALA A 650 1.54 -4.88 11.19
C ALA A 650 2.40 -5.89 11.96
N GLY A 651 3.31 -5.42 12.82
CA GLY A 651 4.28 -6.31 13.47
C GLY A 651 5.14 -5.66 14.56
N LEU A 652 5.35 -6.30 15.72
CA LEU A 652 4.47 -7.30 16.31
C LEU A 652 3.21 -6.59 16.85
N MET A 653 2.03 -7.14 16.56
CA MET A 653 0.78 -6.71 17.20
C MET A 653 0.55 -7.48 18.51
N GLN A 654 0.06 -6.80 19.55
CA GLN A 654 -0.25 -7.43 20.83
C GLN A 654 -1.67 -7.11 21.30
N THR A 655 -2.38 -8.10 21.88
CA THR A 655 -3.73 -7.90 22.41
C THR A 655 -4.03 -8.66 23.68
N GLU A 656 -4.82 -8.05 24.56
CA GLU A 656 -5.47 -8.72 25.69
C GLU A 656 -6.99 -8.52 25.67
N THR A 657 -7.72 -9.52 26.17
CA THR A 657 -9.19 -9.50 26.32
C THR A 657 -9.56 -8.89 27.68
N PRO A 658 -10.65 -8.08 27.79
CA PRO A 658 -10.98 -7.43 29.06
C PRO A 658 -11.36 -8.44 30.15
N TYR A 659 -10.72 -8.35 31.32
CA TYR A 659 -10.75 -9.40 32.35
C TYR A 659 -12.15 -9.73 32.91
N PHE A 660 -13.10 -8.81 32.80
CA PHE A 660 -14.48 -9.01 33.22
C PHE A 660 -15.25 -9.99 32.30
N GLN A 661 -14.88 -10.10 31.03
CA GLN A 661 -15.58 -10.98 30.09
C GLN A 661 -15.53 -12.46 30.55
N PRO A 662 -16.59 -13.25 30.30
CA PRO A 662 -17.82 -12.92 29.54
C PRO A 662 -18.94 -12.23 30.38
N THR A 663 -18.61 -11.50 31.45
CA THR A 663 -19.60 -10.82 32.32
C THR A 663 -19.31 -9.31 32.48
N PRO A 664 -20.06 -8.39 31.84
CA PRO A 664 -21.16 -8.63 30.92
C PRO A 664 -20.70 -9.26 29.60
N ALA A 665 -21.62 -9.94 28.91
CA ALA A 665 -21.35 -10.51 27.60
C ALA A 665 -21.27 -9.38 26.53
N PRO A 666 -20.27 -9.40 25.64
CA PRO A 666 -20.19 -8.45 24.53
C PRO A 666 -21.43 -8.54 23.61
N PRO A 667 -21.85 -7.42 22.98
CA PRO A 667 -21.19 -6.12 22.93
C PRO A 667 -21.43 -5.21 24.16
N SER A 668 -22.20 -5.63 25.16
CA SER A 668 -22.62 -4.78 26.29
C SER A 668 -21.42 -4.13 27.03
N PRO A 669 -21.44 -2.81 27.32
CA PRO A 669 -22.58 -1.87 27.24
C PRO A 669 -22.78 -1.17 25.89
N PHE A 670 -22.08 -1.60 24.84
CA PHE A 670 -22.18 -1.06 23.49
C PHE A 670 -23.19 -1.85 22.64
N SER A 671 -23.56 -1.25 21.51
CA SER A 671 -24.33 -1.87 20.43
C SER A 671 -23.40 -2.26 19.28
N ILE A 672 -23.75 -3.33 18.56
CA ILE A 672 -23.13 -3.64 17.27
C ILE A 672 -23.45 -2.51 16.28
N ASN A 673 -22.44 -1.99 15.61
CA ASN A 673 -22.56 -1.10 14.47
C ASN A 673 -21.67 -1.61 13.31
N PRO A 674 -22.25 -2.08 12.19
CA PRO A 674 -21.46 -2.59 11.06
C PRO A 674 -20.62 -1.51 10.38
N ASP A 675 -20.96 -0.23 10.53
CA ASP A 675 -20.22 0.92 9.99
C ASP A 675 -18.81 1.09 10.61
N TYR A 676 -18.46 0.26 11.60
CA TYR A 676 -17.15 0.22 12.27
C TYR A 676 -16.54 -1.19 12.26
N GLY A 677 -16.83 -2.00 11.23
CA GLY A 677 -16.23 -3.33 11.06
C GLY A 677 -16.64 -4.38 12.10
N ASP A 678 -17.75 -4.16 12.82
CA ASP A 678 -18.17 -5.08 13.88
C ASP A 678 -18.55 -6.48 13.34
N PRO A 679 -18.03 -7.56 13.94
CA PRO A 679 -18.31 -8.93 13.50
C PRO A 679 -19.77 -9.34 13.76
N VAL A 680 -20.45 -9.80 12.70
CA VAL A 680 -21.85 -10.23 12.75
C VAL A 680 -21.99 -11.58 13.46
N GLY A 681 -22.65 -11.60 14.62
CA GLY A 681 -23.00 -12.84 15.32
C GLY A 681 -23.28 -12.64 16.81
N ALA A 682 -23.32 -13.76 17.54
CA ALA A 682 -23.30 -13.74 19.00
C ALA A 682 -21.85 -13.77 19.47
N LEU A 683 -21.43 -12.75 20.23
CA LEU A 683 -20.10 -12.67 20.83
C LEU A 683 -20.11 -13.32 22.21
N SER A 684 -19.10 -14.13 22.52
CA SER A 684 -18.86 -14.62 23.89
C SER A 684 -17.86 -13.73 24.64
N ASP A 685 -16.80 -13.35 23.93
CA ASP A 685 -15.63 -12.62 24.39
C ASP A 685 -15.17 -11.71 23.22
N ALA A 686 -14.31 -10.74 23.49
CA ALA A 686 -13.76 -9.87 22.47
C ALA A 686 -12.81 -10.60 21.52
N TRP A 687 -12.79 -10.19 20.26
CA TRP A 687 -11.80 -10.70 19.29
C TRP A 687 -10.45 -10.01 19.48
N GLY A 688 -9.35 -10.76 19.36
CA GLY A 688 -8.02 -10.18 19.24
C GLY A 688 -7.87 -9.46 17.90
N VAL A 689 -8.20 -10.16 16.81
CA VAL A 689 -8.20 -9.60 15.45
C VAL A 689 -9.44 -10.06 14.68
N VAL A 690 -10.10 -9.12 14.00
CA VAL A 690 -11.12 -9.36 12.98
C VAL A 690 -10.57 -8.94 11.61
N ILE A 691 -10.79 -9.75 10.56
CA ILE A 691 -10.37 -9.47 9.19
C ILE A 691 -11.57 -9.72 8.26
N THR A 692 -12.05 -8.66 7.61
CA THR A 692 -13.25 -8.65 6.75
C THR A 692 -12.93 -7.95 5.44
N LEU A 693 -13.28 -8.56 4.30
CA LEU A 693 -13.19 -8.05 2.92
C LEU A 693 -11.84 -7.38 2.56
N SER A 694 -10.76 -7.77 3.25
CA SER A 694 -9.45 -7.11 3.23
C SER A 694 -8.47 -7.83 2.31
N SER A 695 -7.40 -7.16 1.89
CA SER A 695 -6.36 -7.77 1.06
C SER A 695 -4.95 -7.24 1.34
N ASN A 696 -3.90 -7.98 0.97
CA ASN A 696 -2.51 -7.56 1.15
C ASN A 696 -2.20 -7.12 2.60
N LEU A 697 -2.69 -7.91 3.56
CA LEU A 697 -2.48 -7.69 4.99
C LEU A 697 -1.38 -8.62 5.51
N PHE A 698 -0.32 -8.02 6.04
CA PHE A 698 0.93 -8.66 6.42
C PHE A 698 1.17 -8.53 7.93
N ILE A 699 0.75 -9.55 8.68
CA ILE A 699 0.91 -9.63 10.14
C ILE A 699 2.26 -10.30 10.45
N TYR A 700 3.25 -9.49 10.83
CA TYR A 700 4.62 -9.89 11.18
C TYR A 700 4.79 -10.03 12.69
N GLY A 701 4.24 -11.13 13.22
CA GLY A 701 4.18 -11.43 14.64
C GLY A 701 2.88 -10.91 15.26
N ALA A 702 2.20 -11.79 16.01
CA ALA A 702 1.03 -11.43 16.80
C ALA A 702 1.06 -12.17 18.15
N GLY A 703 0.81 -11.44 19.24
CA GLY A 703 0.68 -11.98 20.60
C GLY A 703 -0.71 -11.70 21.15
N LEU A 704 -1.62 -12.67 21.08
CA LEU A 704 -3.05 -12.45 21.36
C LEU A 704 -3.56 -13.29 22.54
N TYR A 705 -3.91 -12.65 23.65
CA TYR A 705 -4.04 -13.29 24.96
C TYR A 705 -5.42 -13.17 25.61
N SER A 706 -5.73 -14.18 26.42
CA SER A 706 -6.96 -14.31 27.20
C SER A 706 -6.60 -14.98 28.52
N PHE A 707 -6.63 -14.24 29.62
CA PHE A 707 -6.15 -14.75 30.92
C PHE A 707 -7.26 -14.99 31.94
N PHE A 708 -8.48 -14.49 31.70
CA PHE A 708 -9.54 -14.46 32.70
C PHE A 708 -10.88 -14.91 32.13
N GLN A 709 -11.73 -15.44 33.02
CA GLN A 709 -13.17 -15.51 32.86
C GLN A 709 -13.81 -14.84 34.08
N THR A 710 -14.34 -13.63 33.91
CA THR A 710 -14.92 -12.83 35.01
C THR A 710 -13.96 -12.71 36.20
N TYR A 711 -12.76 -12.18 35.91
CA TYR A 711 -11.61 -12.06 36.81
C TYR A 711 -11.04 -13.37 37.41
N SER A 712 -11.51 -14.55 36.99
CA SER A 712 -10.91 -15.83 37.40
C SER A 712 -9.93 -16.37 36.36
N GLN A 713 -8.68 -16.64 36.77
CA GLN A 713 -7.64 -17.24 35.92
C GLN A 713 -7.69 -18.79 35.92
N ALA A 714 -8.74 -19.39 36.47
CA ALA A 714 -8.91 -20.85 36.54
C ALA A 714 -8.94 -21.54 35.15
N CYS A 715 -9.20 -20.77 34.10
CA CYS A 715 -9.18 -21.18 32.70
C CYS A 715 -7.77 -21.24 32.06
N VAL A 716 -6.75 -20.62 32.67
CA VAL A 716 -5.39 -20.55 32.10
C VAL A 716 -4.70 -21.92 32.05
N PRO A 717 -4.71 -22.75 33.11
CA PRO A 717 -4.12 -24.10 33.06
C PRO A 717 -4.81 -25.02 32.05
N THR A 718 -6.10 -24.81 31.78
CA THR A 718 -6.89 -25.54 30.78
C THR A 718 -6.92 -24.86 29.40
N ARG A 719 -6.27 -23.70 29.26
CA ARG A 719 -6.07 -22.92 28.02
C ARG A 719 -7.36 -22.56 27.26
N ASN A 720 -8.44 -22.33 27.99
CA ASN A 720 -9.79 -22.16 27.44
C ASN A 720 -10.57 -21.00 28.08
N CYS A 721 -9.90 -19.88 28.34
CA CYS A 721 -10.50 -18.63 28.81
C CYS A 721 -11.48 -18.05 27.78
N GLN A 722 -11.19 -18.15 26.48
CA GLN A 722 -12.18 -17.90 25.42
C GLN A 722 -12.20 -18.97 24.34
N ASN A 723 -13.28 -18.98 23.56
CA ASN A 723 -13.44 -19.95 22.47
C ASN A 723 -12.51 -19.65 21.28
N SER A 724 -12.49 -18.42 20.78
CA SER A 724 -11.76 -18.05 19.55
C SER A 724 -11.05 -16.69 19.69
N MET A 725 -9.94 -16.49 18.95
CA MET A 725 -9.10 -15.29 19.08
C MET A 725 -8.98 -14.45 17.80
N VAL A 726 -8.75 -15.07 16.64
CA VAL A 726 -8.77 -14.39 15.32
C VAL A 726 -9.98 -14.84 14.52
N LEU A 727 -10.73 -13.88 13.99
CA LEU A 727 -11.79 -14.08 13.00
C LEU A 727 -11.33 -13.57 11.64
N ILE A 728 -11.54 -14.38 10.59
CA ILE A 728 -11.30 -14.02 9.20
C ILE A 728 -12.53 -14.45 8.41
N ASP A 729 -13.03 -13.64 7.49
CA ASP A 729 -14.09 -14.05 6.56
C ASP A 729 -13.53 -14.93 5.42
N GLN A 730 -14.37 -15.24 4.42
CA GLN A 730 -13.94 -16.08 3.26
C GLN A 730 -13.58 -15.23 2.03
N ASP A 731 -13.89 -13.94 2.06
CA ASP A 731 -13.74 -13.03 0.93
C ASP A 731 -12.44 -12.20 1.01
N SER A 732 -11.78 -12.18 2.19
CA SER A 732 -10.43 -11.63 2.35
C SER A 732 -9.36 -12.50 1.69
N ALA A 733 -8.53 -11.88 0.84
CA ALA A 733 -7.51 -12.56 0.04
C ALA A 733 -6.09 -12.06 0.37
N SER A 734 -5.04 -12.82 0.04
CA SER A 734 -3.63 -12.41 0.26
C SER A 734 -3.34 -11.93 1.71
N ILE A 735 -3.97 -12.59 2.70
CA ILE A 735 -3.73 -12.37 4.13
C ILE A 735 -2.57 -13.28 4.57
N TYR A 736 -1.52 -12.70 5.13
CA TYR A 736 -0.30 -13.38 5.54
C TYR A 736 -0.05 -13.15 7.03
N ILE A 737 0.00 -14.22 7.82
CA ILE A 737 0.17 -14.19 9.27
C ILE A 737 1.41 -15.01 9.65
N TYR A 738 2.50 -14.31 9.90
CA TYR A 738 3.75 -14.85 10.41
C TYR A 738 3.70 -14.82 11.95
N GLN A 739 4.05 -15.94 12.59
CA GLN A 739 4.18 -16.04 14.05
C GLN A 739 2.95 -15.52 14.82
N LEU A 740 1.79 -16.15 14.62
CA LEU A 740 0.65 -15.94 15.50
C LEU A 740 0.82 -16.79 16.77
N THR A 741 1.16 -16.14 17.87
CA THR A 741 1.14 -16.73 19.21
C THR A 741 -0.13 -16.30 19.96
N THR A 742 -0.82 -17.26 20.58
CA THR A 742 -2.00 -16.99 21.42
C THR A 742 -1.92 -17.67 22.78
N ALA A 743 -2.54 -17.07 23.80
CA ALA A 743 -2.73 -17.67 25.12
C ALA A 743 -4.23 -17.75 25.47
N GLY A 744 -4.64 -18.82 26.15
CA GLY A 744 -5.99 -18.99 26.71
C GLY A 744 -7.17 -19.10 25.73
N SER A 745 -6.95 -19.04 24.41
CA SER A 745 -8.00 -19.32 23.42
C SER A 745 -8.01 -20.78 22.97
N THR A 746 -9.18 -21.34 22.65
CA THR A 746 -9.28 -22.71 22.10
C THR A 746 -8.95 -22.75 20.61
N ASN A 747 -9.49 -21.81 19.83
CA ASN A 747 -9.27 -21.63 18.40
C ASN A 747 -8.44 -20.36 18.15
N MET A 748 -7.23 -20.54 17.64
CA MET A 748 -6.31 -19.44 17.35
C MET A 748 -6.80 -18.61 16.15
N ILE A 749 -7.27 -19.29 15.10
CA ILE A 749 -7.85 -18.69 13.88
C ILE A 749 -9.15 -19.42 13.53
N SER A 750 -10.20 -18.67 13.22
CA SER A 750 -11.53 -19.17 12.85
C SER A 750 -12.10 -18.44 11.62
N TYR A 751 -12.83 -19.17 10.78
CA TYR A 751 -13.93 -18.62 9.98
C TYR A 751 -15.19 -18.52 10.86
N PRO A 752 -16.21 -17.71 10.50
CA PRO A 752 -17.42 -17.53 11.31
C PRO A 752 -18.12 -18.82 11.78
N ASN A 753 -18.00 -19.91 11.01
CA ASN A 753 -18.60 -21.22 11.31
C ASN A 753 -17.59 -22.38 11.45
N ALA A 754 -16.28 -22.12 11.46
CA ALA A 754 -15.26 -23.19 11.48
C ALA A 754 -13.91 -22.78 12.10
N SER A 755 -13.36 -23.61 12.98
CA SER A 755 -11.99 -23.47 13.48
C SER A 755 -10.97 -23.86 12.39
N ILE A 756 -9.98 -23.01 12.13
CA ILE A 756 -8.92 -23.21 11.14
C ILE A 756 -7.65 -23.75 11.82
N ALA A 757 -7.29 -23.16 12.95
CA ALA A 757 -6.11 -23.54 13.74
C ALA A 757 -6.46 -23.55 15.24
N ARG A 758 -6.17 -24.65 15.94
CA ARG A 758 -6.48 -24.82 17.37
C ARG A 758 -5.24 -24.71 18.24
N GLN A 759 -5.43 -24.23 19.47
CA GLN A 759 -4.39 -24.14 20.50
C GLN A 759 -3.74 -25.50 20.77
N ALA A 760 -4.56 -26.54 20.96
CA ALA A 760 -4.10 -27.90 21.28
C ALA A 760 -3.16 -28.49 20.21
N ASP A 761 -3.30 -28.07 18.95
CA ASP A 761 -2.42 -28.51 17.87
C ASP A 761 -1.11 -27.70 17.80
N ASN A 762 -0.94 -26.61 18.56
CA ASN A 762 0.15 -25.64 18.40
C ASN A 762 0.86 -25.25 19.72
N ILE A 763 0.78 -26.09 20.77
CA ILE A 763 1.46 -25.87 22.07
C ILE A 763 2.95 -25.57 21.85
N ASN A 764 3.45 -24.51 22.51
CA ASN A 764 4.78 -23.97 22.29
C ASN A 764 5.32 -23.26 23.56
N GLY A 765 5.34 -23.99 24.68
CA GLY A 765 5.53 -23.43 26.03
C GLY A 765 4.20 -23.04 26.68
N PHE A 766 4.16 -21.95 27.44
CA PHE A 766 2.95 -21.37 28.03
C PHE A 766 1.89 -21.06 26.98
N ALA A 767 2.28 -20.35 25.92
CA ALA A 767 1.40 -19.98 24.83
C ALA A 767 1.28 -21.10 23.78
N SER A 768 0.76 -20.78 22.60
CA SER A 768 0.70 -21.69 21.44
C SER A 768 0.89 -20.88 20.17
N THR A 769 1.63 -21.41 19.19
CA THR A 769 2.14 -20.61 18.06
C THR A 769 1.90 -21.29 16.71
N VAL A 770 1.19 -20.60 15.81
CA VAL A 770 1.17 -20.93 14.39
C VAL A 770 2.32 -20.15 13.75
N THR A 771 3.38 -20.86 13.33
CA THR A 771 4.57 -20.26 12.71
C THR A 771 4.22 -19.49 11.45
N PHE A 772 3.37 -20.06 10.59
CA PHE A 772 2.86 -19.33 9.44
C PHE A 772 1.47 -19.82 9.04
N TRP A 773 0.59 -18.86 8.79
CA TRP A 773 -0.67 -19.05 8.11
C TRP A 773 -0.78 -18.05 6.95
N GLU A 774 -1.30 -18.53 5.83
CA GLU A 774 -1.79 -17.69 4.74
C GLU A 774 -3.25 -18.06 4.55
N ALA A 775 -4.08 -17.09 4.19
CA ALA A 775 -5.41 -17.39 3.69
C ALA A 775 -5.29 -18.44 2.58
N PRO A 776 -6.17 -19.46 2.53
CA PRO A 776 -6.43 -20.12 1.26
C PRO A 776 -6.73 -19.02 0.24
N GLN A 777 -6.07 -19.02 -0.91
CA GLN A 777 -6.52 -18.13 -1.98
C GLN A 777 -7.90 -18.61 -2.38
N THR A 778 -8.92 -17.86 -1.95
CA THR A 778 -10.32 -18.16 -2.18
C THR A 778 -10.65 -17.81 -3.62
N VAL A 779 -10.31 -18.75 -4.50
CA VAL A 779 -11.33 -19.14 -5.48
C VAL A 779 -12.59 -19.46 -4.67
N PRO A 780 -13.72 -18.78 -4.89
CA PRO A 780 -14.99 -19.19 -4.30
C PRO A 780 -15.24 -20.67 -4.63
N GLN A 781 -15.80 -21.46 -3.70
CA GLN A 781 -16.13 -22.86 -3.99
C GLN A 781 -17.40 -23.00 -4.85
N GLY A 782 -17.27 -22.47 -6.07
CA GLY A 782 -18.11 -22.62 -7.24
C GLY A 782 -17.19 -22.65 -8.47
N GLU A 783 -16.53 -23.79 -8.69
CA GLU A 783 -15.66 -24.11 -9.84
C GLU A 783 -14.29 -23.40 -10.00
N CYS A 784 -13.31 -23.74 -9.16
CA CYS A 784 -11.97 -24.12 -9.66
C CYS A 784 -11.48 -25.40 -8.98
N GLY A 785 -11.29 -26.46 -9.77
CA GLY A 785 -10.90 -27.79 -9.29
C GLY A 785 -9.66 -28.35 -9.96
N VAL A 786 -8.49 -27.70 -9.80
CA VAL A 786 -7.18 -28.28 -10.19
C VAL A 786 -6.17 -28.12 -9.07
N THR A 787 -5.64 -29.25 -8.58
CA THR A 787 -4.56 -29.29 -7.59
C THR A 787 -3.24 -28.81 -8.18
N ARG A 788 -2.37 -28.20 -7.34
CA ARG A 788 -0.99 -27.82 -7.70
C ARG A 788 -0.30 -28.87 -8.59
N ARG A 789 0.05 -28.45 -9.80
CA ARG A 789 1.16 -28.98 -10.59
C ARG A 789 2.00 -27.80 -11.07
N GLU A 790 3.27 -28.06 -11.34
CA GLU A 790 4.16 -27.07 -11.93
C GLU A 790 3.68 -26.76 -13.35
N VAL A 791 3.47 -25.48 -13.66
CA VAL A 791 3.07 -25.00 -14.99
C VAL A 791 4.31 -24.42 -15.66
N GLU A 792 4.83 -25.16 -16.63
CA GLU A 792 5.86 -24.71 -17.59
C GLU A 792 5.37 -23.47 -18.38
N PRO A 793 6.26 -22.64 -18.94
CA PRO A 793 5.92 -21.29 -19.44
C PRO A 793 5.18 -21.25 -20.80
N TYR A 794 4.22 -22.16 -21.03
CA TYR A 794 3.33 -22.18 -22.17
C TYR A 794 1.90 -22.63 -21.79
N ASP A 795 1.09 -21.69 -21.29
CA ASP A 795 -0.36 -21.79 -21.45
C ASP A 795 -0.93 -20.46 -21.94
N ARG A 796 -1.55 -20.49 -23.12
CA ARG A 796 -2.20 -19.36 -23.79
C ARG A 796 -3.71 -19.61 -23.99
N HIS A 797 -4.28 -20.64 -23.35
CA HIS A 797 -5.71 -20.97 -23.40
C HIS A 797 -6.48 -20.44 -22.19
N SER A 798 -5.83 -20.27 -21.04
CA SER A 798 -6.48 -19.84 -19.78
C SER A 798 -7.26 -18.51 -19.89
N VAL A 799 -6.69 -17.49 -20.54
CA VAL A 799 -7.34 -16.18 -20.74
C VAL A 799 -8.58 -16.29 -21.65
N LEU A 800 -8.54 -17.18 -22.66
CA LEU A 800 -9.66 -17.41 -23.58
C LEU A 800 -10.82 -18.16 -22.90
N GLU A 801 -10.53 -19.15 -22.05
CA GLU A 801 -11.58 -19.81 -21.27
C GLU A 801 -12.24 -18.86 -20.28
N LEU A 802 -11.50 -17.93 -19.67
CA LEU A 802 -12.06 -16.90 -18.79
C LEU A 802 -13.07 -16.00 -19.51
N MET A 803 -12.73 -15.50 -20.70
CA MET A 803 -13.65 -14.68 -21.50
C MET A 803 -14.85 -15.48 -22.05
N ALA A 804 -14.65 -16.75 -22.44
CA ALA A 804 -15.73 -17.59 -22.96
C ALA A 804 -16.71 -18.12 -21.89
N ARG A 805 -16.35 -18.06 -20.60
CA ARG A 805 -17.19 -18.53 -19.47
C ARG A 805 -18.01 -17.43 -18.79
N GLN A 806 -17.77 -16.14 -19.09
CA GLN A 806 -18.60 -15.05 -18.58
C GLN A 806 -19.97 -15.02 -19.29
N SER A 807 -21.03 -15.14 -18.51
CA SER A 807 -22.42 -15.29 -19.02
C SER A 807 -23.04 -14.03 -19.64
N GLU A 808 -22.28 -12.95 -19.77
CA GLU A 808 -22.73 -11.65 -20.30
C GLU A 808 -22.04 -11.23 -21.62
N VAL A 809 -21.11 -12.04 -22.15
CA VAL A 809 -20.57 -11.83 -23.50
C VAL A 809 -21.63 -12.26 -24.54
N PRO A 810 -22.06 -11.39 -25.47
CA PRO A 810 -23.00 -11.77 -26.52
C PRO A 810 -22.45 -12.90 -27.41
N GLN A 811 -23.29 -13.81 -27.90
CA GLN A 811 -22.88 -14.98 -28.70
C GLN A 811 -22.34 -14.65 -30.11
N ASP A 812 -22.16 -13.36 -30.40
CA ASP A 812 -21.81 -12.80 -31.70
C ASP A 812 -20.31 -12.50 -31.87
N TYR A 813 -19.49 -12.80 -30.86
CA TYR A 813 -18.03 -12.60 -30.83
C TYR A 813 -17.27 -13.94 -30.86
N ASN A 814 -16.21 -14.00 -31.67
CA ASN A 814 -15.22 -15.08 -31.65
C ASN A 814 -13.84 -14.51 -31.26
N PHE A 815 -13.03 -15.27 -30.52
CA PHE A 815 -11.67 -14.90 -30.08
C PHE A 815 -10.62 -15.85 -30.70
N TYR A 816 -9.51 -15.30 -31.20
CA TYR A 816 -8.43 -16.10 -31.81
C TYR A 816 -7.06 -15.75 -31.21
N ALA A 817 -6.41 -16.68 -30.50
CA ALA A 817 -5.05 -16.49 -29.98
C ALA A 817 -4.09 -17.67 -30.24
N GLY A 818 -2.85 -17.34 -30.59
CA GLY A 818 -1.66 -18.21 -30.49
C GLY A 818 -1.56 -19.44 -31.42
N ASN A 819 -2.68 -19.99 -31.93
CA ASN A 819 -2.70 -21.24 -32.69
C ASN A 819 -3.43 -21.09 -34.03
N PRO A 820 -2.71 -20.96 -35.16
CA PRO A 820 -3.32 -20.87 -36.50
C PRO A 820 -4.17 -22.09 -36.90
N ALA A 821 -3.93 -23.26 -36.30
CA ALA A 821 -4.70 -24.48 -36.60
C ALA A 821 -6.09 -24.51 -35.94
N ALA A 822 -6.47 -23.49 -35.16
CA ALA A 822 -7.82 -23.31 -34.64
C ALA A 822 -8.75 -22.53 -35.60
N ILE A 823 -8.22 -21.96 -36.69
CA ILE A 823 -8.98 -21.18 -37.67
C ILE A 823 -9.52 -22.13 -38.76
N ASP A 824 -10.64 -22.80 -38.45
CA ASP A 824 -11.43 -23.47 -39.48
C ASP A 824 -12.28 -22.44 -40.25
N THR A 825 -12.34 -22.58 -41.57
CA THR A 825 -13.32 -21.92 -42.44
C THR A 825 -14.75 -22.05 -41.93
N ASP A 826 -15.10 -23.16 -41.28
CA ASP A 826 -16.43 -23.44 -40.73
C ASP A 826 -16.79 -22.56 -39.51
N LEU A 827 -15.81 -21.92 -38.87
CA LEU A 827 -15.97 -21.07 -37.68
C LEU A 827 -16.08 -19.57 -38.01
N MET A 828 -15.45 -19.11 -39.10
CA MET A 828 -15.49 -17.72 -39.57
C MET A 828 -16.85 -17.31 -40.17
N VAL A 829 -17.68 -18.29 -40.53
CA VAL A 829 -19.04 -18.08 -41.03
C VAL A 829 -20.06 -18.76 -40.12
N GLY A 830 -21.14 -18.03 -39.82
CA GLY A 830 -22.23 -18.46 -38.98
C GLY A 830 -23.06 -19.61 -39.58
N LEU A 831 -24.10 -20.00 -38.84
CA LEU A 831 -24.95 -21.12 -39.18
C LEU A 831 -25.46 -21.04 -40.63
N LYS A 832 -25.57 -22.20 -41.28
CA LYS A 832 -26.29 -22.33 -42.54
C LYS A 832 -27.75 -21.94 -42.30
N ASP A 833 -28.23 -20.95 -43.06
CA ASP A 833 -29.65 -20.64 -43.04
C ASP A 833 -30.45 -21.71 -43.80
N ASN A 834 -31.77 -21.51 -43.84
CA ASN A 834 -32.73 -22.48 -44.37
C ASN A 834 -32.48 -22.87 -45.85
N THR A 835 -31.61 -22.15 -46.57
CA THR A 835 -31.19 -22.47 -47.95
C THR A 835 -29.92 -23.34 -48.04
N GLY A 836 -29.27 -23.63 -46.91
CA GLY A 836 -27.97 -24.31 -46.84
C GLY A 836 -26.76 -23.38 -47.01
N LYS A 837 -26.98 -22.09 -47.29
CA LYS A 837 -25.93 -21.07 -47.41
C LYS A 837 -25.56 -20.53 -46.02
N ARG A 838 -24.26 -20.45 -45.69
CA ARG A 838 -23.79 -19.83 -44.45
C ARG A 838 -23.88 -18.30 -44.54
N ARG A 839 -24.08 -17.64 -43.40
CA ARG A 839 -24.06 -16.18 -43.27
C ARG A 839 -22.75 -15.72 -42.60
N PRO A 840 -22.21 -14.54 -42.90
CA PRO A 840 -21.14 -13.94 -42.08
C PRO A 840 -21.56 -13.78 -40.61
N ARG A 841 -20.59 -13.73 -39.68
CA ARG A 841 -20.86 -13.41 -38.26
C ARG A 841 -20.75 -11.89 -38.00
N PRO A 842 -21.38 -11.36 -36.93
CA PRO A 842 -21.40 -9.92 -36.67
C PRO A 842 -20.03 -9.35 -36.26
N ASN A 843 -19.41 -9.82 -35.17
CA ASN A 843 -18.20 -9.21 -34.62
C ASN A 843 -17.03 -10.21 -34.52
N CYS A 844 -15.80 -9.70 -34.51
CA CYS A 844 -14.57 -10.52 -34.55
C CYS A 844 -13.49 -9.96 -33.61
N ILE A 845 -12.77 -10.83 -32.89
CA ILE A 845 -11.67 -10.45 -31.97
C ILE A 845 -10.40 -11.24 -32.27
N PHE A 846 -9.29 -10.55 -32.56
CA PHE A 846 -8.00 -11.16 -32.90
C PHE A 846 -6.90 -10.77 -31.90
N TYR A 847 -6.14 -11.76 -31.41
CA TYR A 847 -4.92 -11.55 -30.63
C TYR A 847 -3.69 -11.74 -31.53
N VAL A 848 -2.65 -10.94 -31.31
CA VAL A 848 -1.40 -11.03 -32.08
C VAL A 848 -0.25 -11.56 -31.22
N ASN A 849 0.64 -12.33 -31.86
CA ASN A 849 1.69 -13.11 -31.21
C ASN A 849 3.01 -12.34 -31.05
N GLN A 850 3.68 -12.56 -29.92
CA GLN A 850 4.94 -11.94 -29.53
C GLN A 850 6.18 -12.50 -30.27
N LYS A 851 7.31 -11.80 -30.12
CA LYS A 851 8.59 -12.08 -30.78
C LYS A 851 9.44 -13.11 -30.02
N ASN A 852 9.77 -14.19 -30.73
CA ASN A 852 10.72 -15.28 -30.44
C ASN A 852 10.28 -16.41 -29.49
N VAL A 853 10.22 -17.62 -30.07
CA VAL A 853 10.64 -18.87 -29.43
C VAL A 853 11.68 -19.53 -30.35
N THR A 854 12.85 -19.86 -29.81
CA THR A 854 13.99 -20.52 -30.52
C THR A 854 14.45 -19.86 -31.84
N GLU A 855 15.45 -18.99 -31.73
CA GLU A 855 16.04 -18.16 -32.79
C GLU A 855 16.96 -18.92 -33.78
N ASN A 856 16.74 -20.23 -33.98
CA ASN A 856 17.67 -21.13 -34.70
C ASN A 856 17.07 -21.90 -35.91
N ASP A 857 15.79 -21.73 -36.25
CA ASP A 857 15.23 -22.24 -37.52
C ASP A 857 14.84 -21.08 -38.46
N PRO A 858 15.70 -20.73 -39.46
CA PRO A 858 15.34 -19.73 -40.47
C PRO A 858 14.18 -20.19 -41.38
N ASN A 859 13.77 -21.46 -41.33
CA ASN A 859 12.59 -21.95 -42.03
C ASN A 859 11.32 -21.86 -41.17
N TYR A 860 11.32 -21.33 -39.95
CA TYR A 860 10.14 -21.41 -39.05
C TYR A 860 8.84 -20.89 -39.70
N ALA A 861 8.90 -19.72 -40.36
CA ALA A 861 7.76 -19.16 -41.09
C ALA A 861 7.30 -20.05 -42.25
N LYS A 862 8.26 -20.56 -43.03
CA LYS A 862 8.04 -21.53 -44.14
C LYS A 862 7.44 -22.84 -43.64
N ASN A 863 7.90 -23.35 -42.50
CA ASN A 863 7.41 -24.57 -41.86
C ASN A 863 5.98 -24.39 -41.34
N ARG A 864 5.63 -23.21 -40.80
CA ARG A 864 4.23 -22.88 -40.44
C ARG A 864 3.33 -22.72 -41.66
N ALA A 865 3.81 -22.11 -42.75
CA ALA A 865 3.08 -22.01 -44.01
C ALA A 865 2.85 -23.39 -44.67
N ILE A 866 3.86 -24.27 -44.64
CA ILE A 866 3.75 -25.67 -45.08
C ILE A 866 2.71 -26.43 -44.26
N GLU A 867 2.73 -26.31 -42.92
CA GLU A 867 1.78 -27.02 -42.07
C GLU A 867 0.34 -26.52 -42.29
N PHE A 868 0.14 -25.21 -42.44
CA PHE A 868 -1.16 -24.63 -42.80
C PHE A 868 -1.66 -25.13 -44.16
N ALA A 869 -0.82 -25.07 -45.21
CA ALA A 869 -1.17 -25.59 -46.54
C ALA A 869 -1.44 -27.11 -46.53
N ARG A 870 -0.69 -27.87 -45.73
CA ARG A 870 -0.86 -29.32 -45.54
C ARG A 870 -2.18 -29.66 -44.84
N LEU A 871 -2.59 -28.88 -43.85
CA LEU A 871 -3.89 -29.04 -43.17
C LEU A 871 -5.06 -28.76 -44.12
N MET A 872 -5.03 -27.65 -44.87
CA MET A 872 -6.08 -27.32 -45.85
C MET A 872 -6.21 -28.39 -46.94
N ASN A 873 -5.08 -28.88 -47.49
CA ASN A 873 -5.07 -29.97 -48.46
C ASN A 873 -5.58 -31.31 -47.89
N ALA A 874 -5.45 -31.55 -46.59
CA ALA A 874 -5.92 -32.78 -45.95
C ALA A 874 -7.43 -32.81 -45.69
N GLN A 875 -8.09 -31.65 -45.63
CA GLN A 875 -9.51 -31.54 -45.27
C GLN A 875 -10.48 -31.58 -46.45
N ASN A 876 -10.03 -31.32 -47.68
CA ASN A 876 -10.92 -31.24 -48.86
C ASN A 876 -10.53 -32.18 -50.03
N PRO A 877 -10.65 -33.51 -49.88
CA PRO A 877 -10.23 -34.48 -50.90
C PRO A 877 -11.19 -34.63 -52.10
N ALA A 878 -12.25 -33.83 -52.24
CA ALA A 878 -13.22 -33.97 -53.33
C ALA A 878 -13.99 -32.69 -53.71
N ARG A 879 -13.84 -32.32 -55.01
CA ARG A 879 -14.62 -31.36 -55.84
C ARG A 879 -14.10 -29.91 -55.94
N ASP A 880 -13.62 -29.62 -57.15
CA ASP A 880 -13.99 -28.46 -57.97
C ASP A 880 -13.74 -27.05 -57.42
N PHE A 881 -12.45 -26.70 -57.36
CA PHE A 881 -11.84 -25.40 -57.67
C PHE A 881 -12.60 -24.12 -57.26
N HIS A 882 -12.17 -23.46 -56.17
CA HIS A 882 -12.56 -22.07 -55.92
C HIS A 882 -11.52 -21.22 -55.16
N THR A 883 -10.27 -21.67 -55.00
CA THR A 883 -9.19 -20.84 -54.43
C THR A 883 -7.93 -20.83 -55.29
N LEU A 884 -7.09 -19.80 -55.11
CA LEU A 884 -5.81 -19.65 -55.81
C LEU A 884 -4.80 -20.78 -55.51
N TYR A 885 -5.08 -21.60 -54.49
CA TYR A 885 -4.24 -22.70 -54.02
C TYR A 885 -4.45 -23.99 -54.81
N ASP A 886 -5.59 -24.15 -55.48
CA ASP A 886 -5.97 -25.37 -56.22
C ASP A 886 -5.14 -25.59 -57.51
N VAL A 887 -4.26 -24.64 -57.87
CA VAL A 887 -3.51 -24.61 -59.15
C VAL A 887 -2.08 -25.16 -59.03
N TYR A 888 -1.49 -25.18 -57.82
CA TYR A 888 -0.07 -25.52 -57.65
C TYR A 888 0.14 -26.90 -57.01
N ASN A 889 0.66 -27.82 -57.84
CA ASN A 889 1.21 -29.09 -57.40
C ASN A 889 2.28 -28.90 -56.31
N ASN A 890 2.11 -29.55 -55.15
CA ASN A 890 3.03 -29.43 -54.01
C ASN A 890 4.50 -29.76 -54.36
N ALA A 891 4.77 -30.62 -55.34
CA ALA A 891 6.13 -30.92 -55.78
C ALA A 891 6.80 -29.77 -56.58
N GLU A 892 6.00 -28.93 -57.24
CA GLU A 892 6.46 -27.76 -58.00
C GLU A 892 6.41 -26.48 -57.14
N ALA A 893 5.42 -26.36 -56.26
CA ALA A 893 5.33 -25.26 -55.29
C ALA A 893 6.57 -25.19 -54.39
N PHE A 894 7.00 -26.34 -53.86
CA PHE A 894 8.08 -26.48 -52.86
C PHE A 894 9.34 -27.18 -53.42
N SER A 895 9.58 -27.14 -54.74
CA SER A 895 10.79 -27.74 -55.31
C SER A 895 12.06 -26.99 -54.84
N TRP A 896 13.18 -27.71 -54.73
CA TRP A 896 14.45 -27.17 -54.23
C TRP A 896 15.23 -26.34 -55.24
N THR A 897 14.73 -26.18 -56.48
CA THR A 897 15.45 -25.49 -57.57
C THR A 897 14.62 -24.46 -58.33
N GLU A 898 13.31 -24.66 -58.46
CA GLU A 898 12.39 -23.78 -59.19
C GLU A 898 10.98 -23.81 -58.56
N GLY A 899 10.22 -22.71 -58.63
CA GLY A 899 8.83 -22.64 -58.15
C GLY A 899 8.53 -21.46 -57.21
N PRO A 900 7.26 -21.13 -56.94
CA PRO A 900 6.89 -19.92 -56.18
C PRO A 900 7.51 -19.83 -54.78
N MET A 901 7.59 -20.93 -54.02
CA MET A 901 8.25 -20.89 -52.69
C MET A 901 9.78 -20.94 -52.78
N PHE A 902 10.36 -21.35 -53.90
CA PHE A 902 11.79 -21.16 -54.16
C PHE A 902 12.09 -19.67 -54.42
N SER A 903 11.24 -19.00 -55.21
CA SER A 903 11.29 -17.54 -55.41
C SER A 903 11.05 -16.76 -54.11
N ALA A 904 10.12 -17.23 -53.26
CA ALA A 904 9.82 -16.65 -51.95
C ALA A 904 10.73 -17.17 -50.82
N ASN A 905 11.83 -17.89 -51.11
CA ASN A 905 12.82 -18.30 -50.10
C ASN A 905 13.82 -17.15 -49.78
N ARG A 906 13.31 -15.92 -49.80
CA ARG A 906 13.92 -14.69 -49.31
C ARG A 906 12.92 -14.06 -48.33
N ASP A 907 13.42 -13.46 -47.26
CA ASP A 907 12.57 -13.03 -46.13
C ASP A 907 11.62 -11.85 -46.44
N ASP A 908 11.72 -11.24 -47.62
CA ASP A 908 10.80 -10.21 -48.09
C ASP A 908 9.44 -10.80 -48.50
N HIS A 909 9.40 -11.62 -49.56
CA HIS A 909 8.14 -11.99 -50.20
C HIS A 909 7.25 -12.96 -49.40
N LEU A 910 7.82 -13.71 -48.45
CA LEU A 910 7.03 -14.53 -47.52
C LEU A 910 6.17 -13.68 -46.55
N ARG A 911 6.51 -12.40 -46.36
CA ARG A 911 5.79 -11.47 -45.47
C ARG A 911 4.60 -10.83 -46.17
N ASP A 912 4.82 -10.30 -47.38
CA ASP A 912 3.79 -9.67 -48.24
C ASP A 912 2.57 -10.61 -48.41
N TRP A 913 2.85 -11.90 -48.59
CA TRP A 913 1.87 -12.96 -48.80
C TRP A 913 0.99 -13.24 -47.57
N PHE A 914 1.57 -13.19 -46.37
CA PHE A 914 0.83 -13.36 -45.11
C PHE A 914 -0.07 -12.14 -44.82
N SER A 915 0.40 -10.93 -45.15
CA SER A 915 -0.39 -9.70 -45.09
C SER A 915 -1.60 -9.77 -46.02
N LEU A 916 -1.39 -10.14 -47.29
CA LEU A 916 -2.47 -10.25 -48.28
C LEU A 916 -3.54 -11.26 -47.84
N THR A 917 -3.11 -12.43 -47.38
CA THR A 917 -4.02 -13.50 -46.92
C THR A 917 -4.86 -13.04 -45.72
N SER A 918 -4.23 -12.42 -44.72
CA SER A 918 -4.93 -11.95 -43.51
C SER A 918 -5.97 -10.88 -43.82
N ALA A 919 -5.66 -9.98 -44.75
CA ALA A 919 -6.54 -8.88 -45.12
C ALA A 919 -7.77 -9.32 -45.93
N GLU A 920 -7.67 -10.36 -46.76
CA GLU A 920 -8.84 -10.96 -47.42
C GLU A 920 -9.79 -11.66 -46.43
N TYR A 921 -9.25 -12.36 -45.42
CA TYR A 921 -10.09 -12.98 -44.37
C TYR A 921 -10.78 -11.95 -43.47
N ALA A 922 -10.16 -10.78 -43.22
CA ALA A 922 -10.77 -9.71 -42.44
C ALA A 922 -12.05 -9.13 -43.09
N LYS A 923 -12.17 -9.18 -44.42
CA LYS A 923 -13.38 -8.76 -45.17
C LYS A 923 -14.61 -9.65 -44.93
N LEU A 924 -14.46 -10.78 -44.23
CA LEU A 924 -15.56 -11.70 -43.89
C LEU A 924 -16.26 -11.35 -42.56
N CYS A 925 -15.72 -10.42 -41.77
CA CYS A 925 -16.36 -9.86 -40.58
C CYS A 925 -17.29 -8.69 -40.99
N PHE A 926 -18.56 -8.72 -40.58
CA PHE A 926 -19.56 -7.77 -41.07
C PHE A 926 -19.74 -6.51 -40.21
N GLY A 927 -19.35 -6.58 -38.93
CA GLY A 927 -19.45 -5.52 -37.93
C GLY A 927 -18.07 -5.13 -37.36
N LYS A 928 -17.97 -4.99 -36.04
CA LYS A 928 -16.76 -4.46 -35.39
C LYS A 928 -15.64 -5.52 -35.31
N LEU A 929 -14.46 -5.14 -35.78
CA LEU A 929 -13.22 -5.90 -35.61
C LEU A 929 -12.45 -5.30 -34.42
N TRP A 930 -12.06 -6.16 -33.48
CA TRP A 930 -11.29 -5.76 -32.30
C TRP A 930 -9.92 -6.45 -32.29
N LEU A 931 -8.87 -5.65 -32.08
CA LEU A 931 -7.49 -6.12 -32.00
C LEU A 931 -6.99 -6.01 -30.55
N VAL A 932 -6.43 -7.10 -30.01
CA VAL A 932 -5.96 -7.18 -28.61
C VAL A 932 -4.46 -7.42 -28.57
N VAL A 933 -3.73 -6.60 -27.78
CA VAL A 933 -2.26 -6.54 -27.75
C VAL A 933 -1.72 -6.76 -26.33
N GLU A 934 -0.80 -7.73 -26.15
CA GLU A 934 -0.15 -8.06 -24.87
C GLU A 934 1.33 -7.64 -24.84
N GLU A 935 1.76 -6.85 -23.87
CA GLU A 935 3.16 -6.41 -23.77
C GLU A 935 3.95 -7.01 -22.59
N TYR A 936 4.86 -7.96 -22.88
CA TYR A 936 6.06 -8.21 -22.07
C TYR A 936 7.10 -9.10 -22.80
N PRO A 937 8.42 -8.85 -22.71
CA PRO A 937 9.14 -7.59 -22.58
C PRO A 937 9.99 -7.35 -23.86
N ARG A 938 9.40 -7.51 -25.05
CA ARG A 938 10.06 -7.33 -26.36
C ARG A 938 9.06 -6.81 -27.38
N ASP A 939 9.55 -6.04 -28.34
CA ASP A 939 8.80 -5.52 -29.47
C ASP A 939 8.04 -6.61 -30.26
N ILE A 940 6.78 -6.32 -30.59
CA ILE A 940 6.00 -7.02 -31.60
C ILE A 940 6.76 -6.92 -32.93
N TRP A 941 6.63 -7.93 -33.81
CA TRP A 941 7.13 -7.74 -35.18
C TRP A 941 6.38 -6.57 -35.83
N ALA A 942 7.08 -5.46 -36.07
CA ALA A 942 6.54 -4.27 -36.74
C ALA A 942 6.13 -4.50 -38.22
N LYS A 943 5.98 -5.76 -38.65
CA LYS A 943 5.40 -6.22 -39.91
C LYS A 943 4.41 -7.39 -39.77
N SER A 944 4.03 -7.81 -38.54
CA SER A 944 2.96 -8.80 -38.32
C SER A 944 1.57 -8.17 -38.11
N ILE A 945 1.49 -6.85 -37.98
CA ILE A 945 0.26 -6.06 -38.01
C ILE A 945 0.55 -4.83 -38.88
N TRP A 946 -0.22 -4.63 -39.94
CA TRP A 946 -0.26 -3.37 -40.70
C TRP A 946 -1.71 -3.14 -41.09
N MET A 947 -2.34 -2.13 -40.49
CA MET A 947 -3.55 -1.44 -40.96
C MET A 947 -3.82 -0.23 -40.04
N THR A 948 -3.67 0.98 -40.60
CA THR A 948 -3.86 2.29 -39.93
C THR A 948 -2.78 2.70 -38.90
N HIS A 949 -3.00 3.82 -38.19
CA HIS A 949 -2.00 4.90 -38.08
C HIS A 949 -1.27 5.04 -36.72
N GLU A 950 -1.30 4.02 -35.85
CA GLU A 950 -0.99 4.18 -34.41
C GLU A 950 0.41 3.67 -33.96
N ALA A 951 1.38 3.61 -34.87
CA ALA A 951 2.72 3.03 -34.64
C ALA A 951 3.62 3.72 -33.58
N ARG A 952 3.10 4.66 -32.78
CA ARG A 952 3.78 5.29 -31.63
C ARG A 952 3.23 4.93 -30.25
N ALA A 953 2.08 4.25 -30.15
CA ALA A 953 1.43 3.96 -28.86
C ALA A 953 2.01 2.72 -28.14
N VAL A 954 2.71 1.84 -28.86
CA VAL A 954 3.12 0.51 -28.34
C VAL A 954 4.53 0.55 -27.74
N ASN A 955 4.65 1.08 -26.52
CA ASN A 955 5.80 0.86 -25.63
C ASN A 955 5.48 1.32 -24.18
N GLU A 956 5.24 0.37 -23.26
CA GLU A 956 5.89 0.25 -21.93
C GLU A 956 5.02 -0.45 -20.87
N THR A 957 5.18 -1.78 -20.79
CA THR A 957 4.99 -2.72 -19.67
C THR A 957 3.59 -3.22 -19.27
N ARG A 958 3.47 -4.56 -19.38
CA ARG A 958 2.63 -5.53 -18.64
C ARG A 958 1.13 -5.62 -18.93
N MET A 959 0.76 -6.76 -19.51
CA MET A 959 -0.61 -7.23 -19.83
C MET A 959 -1.30 -6.35 -20.89
N VAL A 960 -2.60 -6.50 -21.12
CA VAL A 960 -3.26 -5.98 -22.34
C VAL A 960 -3.17 -4.46 -22.43
N THR A 961 -2.24 -3.95 -23.25
CA THR A 961 -1.88 -2.52 -23.29
C THR A 961 -2.79 -1.69 -24.19
N GLN A 962 -3.43 -2.32 -25.19
CA GLN A 962 -4.37 -1.64 -26.07
C GLN A 962 -5.44 -2.62 -26.59
N ILE A 963 -6.66 -2.11 -26.73
CA ILE A 963 -7.75 -2.73 -27.50
C ILE A 963 -8.16 -1.72 -28.57
N VAL A 964 -8.12 -2.11 -29.85
CA VAL A 964 -8.39 -1.21 -30.99
C VAL A 964 -9.62 -1.67 -31.77
N GLU A 965 -10.60 -0.78 -31.96
CA GLU A 965 -11.71 -0.98 -32.90
C GLU A 965 -11.26 -0.58 -34.31
N ILE A 966 -11.40 -1.47 -35.29
CA ILE A 966 -11.08 -1.22 -36.71
C ILE A 966 -12.33 -1.49 -37.54
N ARG A 967 -12.64 -0.64 -38.53
CA ARG A 967 -13.82 -0.83 -39.38
C ARG A 967 -13.45 -1.65 -40.63
N PRO A 968 -14.17 -2.73 -40.98
CA PRO A 968 -13.89 -3.51 -42.19
C PRO A 968 -13.89 -2.70 -43.50
N SER A 969 -14.59 -1.55 -43.54
CA SER A 969 -14.56 -0.60 -44.65
C SER A 969 -13.21 0.09 -44.86
N GLU A 970 -12.48 0.38 -43.78
CA GLU A 970 -11.13 0.97 -43.84
C GLU A 970 -10.12 -0.07 -44.35
N ILE A 971 -10.35 -1.34 -43.97
CA ILE A 971 -9.58 -2.50 -44.46
C ILE A 971 -9.80 -2.72 -45.96
N GLY A 972 -11.04 -2.58 -46.44
CA GLY A 972 -11.36 -2.69 -47.87
C GLY A 972 -10.63 -1.68 -48.76
N LEU A 973 -10.32 -0.49 -48.24
CA LEU A 973 -9.63 0.57 -48.99
C LEU A 973 -8.12 0.32 -49.11
N ALA A 974 -7.43 0.03 -48.00
CA ALA A 974 -5.97 -0.14 -48.01
C ALA A 974 -5.51 -1.35 -48.85
N VAL A 975 -6.36 -2.36 -49.02
CA VAL A 975 -6.06 -3.54 -49.86
C VAL A 975 -6.27 -3.24 -51.36
N ALA A 976 -7.03 -2.20 -51.72
CA ALA A 976 -7.38 -1.93 -53.11
C ALA A 976 -6.28 -1.19 -53.90
N GLU A 977 -5.41 -0.42 -53.24
CA GLU A 977 -4.48 0.52 -53.90
C GLU A 977 -3.05 -0.05 -54.14
N PHE A 978 -2.69 -1.18 -53.52
CA PHE A 978 -1.54 -2.03 -53.84
C PHE A 978 -0.10 -1.43 -53.81
N ASP A 979 0.14 -0.15 -53.49
CA ASP A 979 1.48 0.39 -53.20
C ASP A 979 1.57 0.97 -51.78
N PHE A 980 2.34 0.32 -50.91
CA PHE A 980 2.43 0.62 -49.48
C PHE A 980 3.42 1.76 -49.14
N ARG A 981 3.40 2.86 -49.91
CA ARG A 981 4.29 4.02 -49.75
C ARG A 981 3.54 5.33 -49.97
N PHE A 982 3.85 6.33 -49.14
CA PHE A 982 3.21 7.65 -49.04
C PHE A 982 1.82 7.68 -48.40
N ILE A 983 1.80 7.70 -47.07
CA ILE A 983 0.97 8.67 -46.33
C ILE A 983 1.94 9.43 -45.41
N ASP A 984 2.18 10.71 -45.73
CA ASP A 984 2.95 11.64 -44.89
C ASP A 984 2.00 12.50 -44.03
N GLU A 985 2.56 13.16 -43.01
CA GLU A 985 1.82 13.84 -41.94
C GLU A 985 0.93 15.01 -42.42
N TYR A 986 -0.40 14.86 -42.42
CA TYR A 986 -1.33 16.00 -42.40
C TYR A 986 -2.51 15.80 -41.43
N ASN A 987 -2.75 16.82 -40.59
CA ASN A 987 -3.77 16.80 -39.54
C ASN A 987 -5.19 17.01 -40.10
N TYR A 988 -5.97 15.94 -40.20
CA TYR A 988 -7.40 16.07 -40.50
C TYR A 988 -8.20 16.48 -39.25
N ARG A 989 -8.63 17.75 -39.19
CA ARG A 989 -9.62 18.26 -38.24
C ARG A 989 -10.82 18.85 -38.99
N TYR A 990 -11.99 18.25 -38.83
CA TYR A 990 -13.30 18.88 -39.06
C TYR A 990 -14.36 18.16 -38.19
N PRO A 991 -15.52 18.78 -37.94
CA PRO A 991 -15.78 19.42 -36.66
C PRO A 991 -16.52 18.49 -35.68
N GLN A 992 -16.11 18.53 -34.41
CA GLN A 992 -16.92 18.02 -33.30
C GLN A 992 -18.09 18.98 -33.01
N PRO A 993 -19.22 18.48 -32.47
CA PRO A 993 -20.22 19.34 -31.83
C PRO A 993 -19.60 20.16 -30.69
N PRO A 994 -20.12 21.36 -30.36
CA PRO A 994 -19.63 22.14 -29.23
C PRO A 994 -19.77 21.38 -27.90
N GLY A 995 -18.64 20.89 -27.37
CA GLY A 995 -18.56 20.18 -26.10
C GLY A 995 -18.07 18.72 -26.16
N ALA A 996 -17.87 18.14 -27.35
CA ALA A 996 -17.39 16.76 -27.48
C ALA A 996 -15.91 16.67 -27.90
N THR A 997 -15.11 15.96 -27.10
CA THR A 997 -13.80 15.43 -27.51
C THR A 997 -13.67 14.01 -26.96
N PRO A 998 -13.51 12.97 -27.80
CA PRO A 998 -13.12 11.66 -27.33
C PRO A 998 -11.76 11.74 -26.60
N PRO A 999 -11.55 11.01 -25.50
CA PRO A 999 -10.25 10.95 -24.84
C PRO A 999 -9.19 10.46 -25.84
N ARG A 1000 -8.05 11.17 -25.92
CA ARG A 1000 -6.86 10.72 -26.66
C ARG A 1000 -5.78 10.11 -25.78
N ASP A 1001 -5.93 10.27 -24.46
CA ASP A 1001 -5.36 9.39 -23.46
C ASP A 1001 -6.55 8.82 -22.68
N THR A 1002 -6.60 7.50 -22.55
CA THR A 1002 -7.35 6.81 -21.50
C THR A 1002 -6.33 6.20 -20.56
N ASP A 1003 -6.48 6.42 -19.26
CA ASP A 1003 -5.55 5.90 -18.25
C ASP A 1003 -5.34 4.38 -18.37
N ARG A 1004 -4.15 3.91 -17.97
CA ARG A 1004 -3.76 2.50 -18.07
C ARG A 1004 -4.76 1.61 -17.34
N LEU A 1005 -5.34 0.64 -18.06
CA LEU A 1005 -6.10 -0.45 -17.46
C LEU A 1005 -5.15 -1.44 -16.76
N GLU A 1006 -4.89 -1.20 -15.47
CA GLU A 1006 -4.13 -2.15 -14.65
C GLU A 1006 -4.93 -3.44 -14.41
N ILE A 1007 -4.31 -4.58 -14.72
CA ILE A 1007 -4.93 -5.91 -14.61
C ILE A 1007 -4.37 -6.62 -13.37
N ASP A 1008 -5.18 -6.65 -12.30
CA ASP A 1008 -4.98 -7.58 -11.18
C ASP A 1008 -5.47 -8.99 -11.60
N ALA A 1009 -4.61 -9.99 -11.43
CA ALA A 1009 -4.91 -11.39 -11.74
C ALA A 1009 -5.99 -12.03 -10.85
N CYS A 1010 -6.41 -11.36 -9.76
CA CYS A 1010 -7.51 -11.80 -8.90
C CYS A 1010 -8.81 -11.00 -9.08
N ALA A 1011 -8.82 -9.91 -9.85
CA ALA A 1011 -10.04 -9.16 -10.13
C ALA A 1011 -10.91 -9.94 -11.14
N GLN A 1012 -12.18 -10.19 -10.81
CA GLN A 1012 -13.15 -10.56 -11.84
C GLN A 1012 -13.26 -9.42 -12.84
N ILE A 1013 -12.96 -9.69 -14.11
CA ILE A 1013 -13.02 -8.66 -15.14
C ILE A 1013 -14.49 -8.27 -15.32
N ASP A 1014 -14.85 -7.06 -14.91
CA ASP A 1014 -16.10 -6.45 -15.35
C ASP A 1014 -15.90 -5.89 -16.76
N SER A 1015 -15.65 -6.80 -17.71
CA SER A 1015 -15.49 -6.48 -19.14
C SER A 1015 -16.73 -5.77 -19.67
N ALA A 1016 -17.90 -6.14 -19.12
CA ALA A 1016 -19.17 -5.47 -19.34
C ALA A 1016 -19.13 -4.00 -18.90
N LYS A 1017 -18.60 -3.64 -17.72
CA LYS A 1017 -18.37 -2.23 -17.34
C LYS A 1017 -17.41 -1.50 -18.25
N ALA A 1018 -16.29 -2.10 -18.64
CA ALA A 1018 -15.33 -1.43 -19.53
C ALA A 1018 -15.98 -1.13 -20.90
N LEU A 1019 -16.68 -2.12 -21.47
CA LEU A 1019 -17.47 -1.97 -22.70
C LEU A 1019 -18.68 -1.04 -22.51
N ALA A 1020 -19.31 -1.01 -21.33
CA ALA A 1020 -20.46 -0.15 -21.04
C ALA A 1020 -20.07 1.30 -20.73
N GLN A 1021 -18.89 1.57 -20.17
CA GLN A 1021 -18.34 2.92 -20.07
C GLN A 1021 -18.00 3.46 -21.47
N TRP A 1022 -17.48 2.61 -22.36
CA TRP A 1022 -17.31 2.95 -23.78
C TRP A 1022 -18.63 3.09 -24.56
N ALA A 1023 -19.66 2.27 -24.26
CA ALA A 1023 -20.98 2.33 -24.88
C ALA A 1023 -21.94 3.35 -24.22
N ALA A 1024 -21.56 3.95 -23.09
CA ALA A 1024 -22.28 5.06 -22.45
C ALA A 1024 -21.96 6.42 -23.09
N TYR A 1025 -20.88 6.52 -23.89
CA TYR A 1025 -20.77 7.57 -24.88
C TYR A 1025 -21.90 7.37 -25.91
N PRO A 1026 -22.70 8.41 -26.20
CA PRO A 1026 -23.93 8.23 -26.97
C PRO A 1026 -23.65 7.73 -28.38
N ASP A 1027 -24.29 6.61 -28.73
CA ASP A 1027 -24.22 6.08 -30.09
C ASP A 1027 -24.94 7.03 -31.07
N VAL A 1028 -24.14 7.73 -31.87
CA VAL A 1028 -24.62 8.63 -32.93
C VAL A 1028 -25.24 7.90 -34.13
N SER A 1029 -25.43 6.57 -34.07
CA SER A 1029 -26.41 5.87 -34.92
C SER A 1029 -27.86 6.30 -34.68
N GLY A 1030 -28.15 6.91 -33.53
CA GLY A 1030 -29.48 7.36 -33.11
C GLY A 1030 -30.14 8.40 -34.02
N ASP A 1031 -29.36 9.25 -34.71
CA ASP A 1031 -29.84 10.08 -35.81
C ASP A 1031 -29.59 9.39 -37.15
N THR A 1032 -30.40 8.35 -37.40
CA THR A 1032 -30.68 7.86 -38.75
C THR A 1032 -32.04 8.40 -39.19
N PRO A 1033 -32.09 9.52 -39.96
CA PRO A 1033 -33.32 9.96 -40.60
C PRO A 1033 -33.92 8.85 -41.48
N PRO A 1034 -35.25 8.80 -41.64
CA PRO A 1034 -35.89 7.74 -42.42
C PRO A 1034 -35.34 7.66 -43.84
N TYR A 1035 -35.17 6.43 -44.34
CA TYR A 1035 -34.79 6.15 -45.72
C TYR A 1035 -35.91 6.64 -46.66
N ASN A 1036 -35.73 7.85 -47.20
CA ASN A 1036 -36.64 8.53 -48.13
C ASN A 1036 -35.81 9.00 -49.34
N ASP A 1037 -36.12 8.46 -50.52
CA ASP A 1037 -35.25 8.53 -51.70
C ASP A 1037 -35.15 9.94 -52.35
N PHE A 1038 -34.09 10.71 -52.07
CA PHE A 1038 -33.71 11.89 -52.86
C PHE A 1038 -32.19 12.10 -52.95
N GLY A 1039 -31.62 11.98 -54.15
CA GLY A 1039 -30.23 12.35 -54.43
C GLY A 1039 -30.05 13.87 -54.61
N GLY A 1040 -29.12 14.46 -53.88
CA GLY A 1040 -28.84 15.90 -53.91
C GLY A 1040 -27.72 16.28 -54.87
N CYS A 1041 -27.77 17.50 -55.44
CA CYS A 1041 -26.68 18.06 -56.24
C CYS A 1041 -26.34 19.48 -55.79
N THR A 1042 -25.07 19.71 -55.42
CA THR A 1042 -24.56 21.05 -55.10
C THR A 1042 -23.64 21.51 -56.22
N MET A 1043 -23.84 22.72 -56.74
CA MET A 1043 -22.94 23.32 -57.71
C MET A 1043 -22.26 24.54 -57.09
N HIS A 1044 -20.93 24.47 -57.02
CA HIS A 1044 -20.06 25.54 -56.53
C HIS A 1044 -19.49 26.31 -57.73
N ILE A 1045 -19.57 27.64 -57.67
CA ILE A 1045 -18.99 28.53 -58.69
C ILE A 1045 -18.04 29.49 -57.99
N GLN A 1046 -16.76 29.45 -58.37
CA GLN A 1046 -15.73 30.31 -57.79
C GLN A 1046 -15.16 31.25 -58.85
N GLN A 1047 -15.14 32.55 -58.52
CA GLN A 1047 -14.60 33.61 -59.36
C GLN A 1047 -13.22 34.05 -58.84
N TRP A 1048 -12.23 34.03 -59.73
CA TRP A 1048 -10.86 34.47 -59.48
C TRP A 1048 -10.56 35.78 -60.22
N ASP A 1049 -10.01 36.76 -59.49
CA ASP A 1049 -9.42 37.98 -60.06
C ASP A 1049 -7.90 37.80 -60.21
N ASN A 1050 -7.42 37.86 -61.46
CA ASN A 1050 -6.03 37.57 -61.80
C ASN A 1050 -5.13 38.81 -61.61
N ASP A 1051 -4.62 39.06 -60.40
CA ASP A 1051 -3.66 40.14 -60.12
C ASP A 1051 -2.56 39.75 -59.09
N GLU A 1052 -1.78 38.70 -59.40
CA GLU A 1052 -0.52 38.42 -58.69
C GLU A 1052 0.68 39.12 -59.36
N SER A 1053 1.06 40.30 -58.86
CA SER A 1053 2.43 40.81 -59.00
C SER A 1053 2.80 41.70 -57.82
N GLY A 1054 3.98 41.47 -57.22
CA GLY A 1054 4.36 42.10 -55.95
C GLY A 1054 5.30 43.29 -56.10
N GLY A 1055 5.13 44.31 -55.24
CA GLY A 1055 6.20 45.24 -54.89
C GLY A 1055 5.85 46.72 -54.76
N GLY A 1056 5.64 47.18 -53.53
CA GLY A 1056 6.09 48.50 -53.07
C GLY A 1056 5.22 49.74 -53.39
N GLY A 1057 4.63 50.31 -52.34
CA GLY A 1057 4.10 51.68 -52.33
C GLY A 1057 2.60 51.80 -52.65
N PRO A 1058 1.94 52.92 -52.26
CA PRO A 1058 0.49 53.03 -52.35
C PRO A 1058 0.01 53.75 -53.62
N PHE A 1059 -0.66 53.03 -54.53
CA PHE A 1059 -1.76 53.50 -55.42
C PHE A 1059 -2.40 52.30 -56.15
N ASP A 1060 -3.72 52.29 -56.34
CA ASP A 1060 -4.45 51.19 -57.02
C ASP A 1060 -4.21 51.15 -58.54
N PRO A 1061 -4.15 49.94 -59.16
CA PRO A 1061 -4.26 49.75 -60.61
C PRO A 1061 -5.74 49.71 -61.09
N PRO A 1062 -6.01 49.83 -62.41
CA PRO A 1062 -7.37 50.05 -62.94
C PRO A 1062 -8.15 48.77 -63.28
N SER A 1063 -9.47 48.81 -63.15
CA SER A 1063 -10.40 47.72 -63.49
C SER A 1063 -10.37 47.35 -64.99
N GLY A 1064 -10.14 46.07 -65.31
CA GLY A 1064 -10.26 45.57 -66.69
C GLY A 1064 -9.89 44.09 -66.94
N SER A 1065 -9.29 43.39 -65.98
CA SER A 1065 -8.85 41.99 -66.12
C SER A 1065 -10.01 41.02 -66.40
N PRO A 1066 -9.88 40.06 -67.34
CA PRO A 1066 -10.86 39.00 -67.52
C PRO A 1066 -10.94 38.10 -66.28
N LYS A 1067 -12.13 37.98 -65.70
CA LYS A 1067 -12.38 37.15 -64.53
C LYS A 1067 -12.45 35.67 -64.91
N SER A 1068 -11.70 34.83 -64.22
CA SER A 1068 -11.70 33.38 -64.42
C SER A 1068 -12.76 32.73 -63.53
N TYR A 1069 -13.49 31.75 -64.06
CA TYR A 1069 -14.48 30.99 -63.29
C TYR A 1069 -14.14 29.50 -63.33
N SER A 1070 -14.19 28.84 -62.18
CA SER A 1070 -14.30 27.39 -62.07
C SER A 1070 -15.71 27.00 -61.64
N VAL A 1071 -16.18 25.85 -62.13
CA VAL A 1071 -17.47 25.26 -61.78
C VAL A 1071 -17.22 23.81 -61.35
N GLU A 1072 -17.66 23.47 -60.15
CA GLU A 1072 -17.59 22.11 -59.61
C GLU A 1072 -19.00 21.65 -59.25
N ILE A 1073 -19.43 20.51 -59.83
CA ILE A 1073 -20.70 19.87 -59.50
C ILE A 1073 -20.39 18.68 -58.60
N THR A 1074 -20.99 18.67 -57.40
CA THR A 1074 -20.92 17.56 -56.46
C THR A 1074 -22.28 16.87 -56.42
N ILE A 1075 -22.32 15.62 -56.86
CA ILE A 1075 -23.51 14.76 -56.80
C ILE A 1075 -23.42 13.88 -55.55
N TRP A 1076 -24.51 13.80 -54.80
CA TRP A 1076 -24.60 13.05 -53.55
C TRP A 1076 -25.55 11.85 -53.71
N ASP A 1077 -24.98 10.65 -53.61
CA ASP A 1077 -25.73 9.40 -53.40
C ASP A 1077 -25.20 8.73 -52.13
N ASN A 1078 -26.11 8.32 -51.24
CA ASN A 1078 -25.91 7.57 -50.00
C ASN A 1078 -24.45 7.54 -49.46
N ALA A 1079 -24.03 8.66 -48.87
CA ALA A 1079 -22.73 8.89 -48.23
C ALA A 1079 -21.48 8.94 -49.15
N ARG A 1080 -21.63 9.15 -50.47
CA ARG A 1080 -20.52 9.47 -51.39
C ARG A 1080 -20.74 10.80 -52.12
N ALA A 1081 -19.72 11.66 -52.06
CA ALA A 1081 -19.65 12.92 -52.80
C ALA A 1081 -18.89 12.71 -54.11
N HIS A 1082 -19.60 12.57 -55.22
CA HIS A 1082 -19.00 12.46 -56.55
C HIS A 1082 -18.77 13.86 -57.13
N LYS A 1083 -17.55 14.38 -56.91
CA LYS A 1083 -17.05 15.66 -57.42
C LYS A 1083 -16.66 15.56 -58.89
N ILE A 1084 -17.32 16.35 -59.74
CA ILE A 1084 -16.96 16.56 -61.15
C ILE A 1084 -16.46 18.00 -61.28
N GLY A 1085 -15.14 18.17 -61.15
CA GLY A 1085 -14.46 19.46 -61.28
C GLY A 1085 -14.01 19.74 -62.71
N PHE A 1086 -14.34 20.92 -63.23
CA PHE A 1086 -13.88 21.38 -64.54
C PHE A 1086 -12.82 22.47 -64.40
N LEU A 1087 -11.62 22.22 -64.91
CA LEU A 1087 -10.52 23.20 -64.95
C LEU A 1087 -10.79 24.30 -66.00
N PRO A 1088 -10.33 25.55 -65.78
CA PRO A 1088 -10.65 26.69 -66.63
C PRO A 1088 -10.08 26.56 -68.06
N ARG A 1089 -10.83 27.05 -69.05
CA ARG A 1089 -10.44 26.99 -70.48
C ARG A 1089 -9.27 27.93 -70.82
N THR A 1090 -8.06 27.39 -70.91
CA THR A 1090 -6.88 28.06 -71.49
C THR A 1090 -6.40 27.40 -72.79
N ASN A 1091 -7.24 27.50 -73.84
CA ASN A 1091 -6.88 27.31 -75.26
C ASN A 1091 -6.01 26.09 -75.66
N ALA A 1092 -6.34 24.88 -75.18
CA ALA A 1092 -5.89 23.63 -75.81
C ALA A 1092 -6.96 22.52 -75.68
N PRO A 1093 -7.27 21.74 -76.74
CA PRO A 1093 -8.25 20.65 -76.66
C PRO A 1093 -7.59 19.30 -76.32
N LEU A 1094 -8.08 18.65 -75.26
CA LEU A 1094 -7.95 17.21 -75.03
C LEU A 1094 -9.31 16.54 -75.29
N GLN A 1095 -9.31 15.33 -75.85
CA GLN A 1095 -10.55 14.66 -76.26
C GLN A 1095 -11.28 14.01 -75.07
N MET A 1096 -12.34 14.67 -74.59
CA MET A 1096 -13.35 14.04 -73.73
C MET A 1096 -14.40 13.28 -74.57
N ALA A 1097 -15.04 12.29 -73.95
CA ALA A 1097 -16.13 11.53 -74.58
C ALA A 1097 -17.38 12.40 -74.81
N SER A 1098 -17.93 12.36 -76.03
CA SER A 1098 -18.84 13.35 -76.61
C SER A 1098 -20.29 13.38 -76.06
N LYS A 1099 -20.54 12.92 -74.83
CA LYS A 1099 -21.88 12.85 -74.23
C LYS A 1099 -22.18 13.89 -73.13
N ILE A 1100 -21.19 14.55 -72.55
CA ILE A 1100 -21.40 15.52 -71.45
C ILE A 1100 -21.59 16.95 -71.97
N ASP A 1101 -20.85 17.33 -73.02
CA ASP A 1101 -20.76 18.70 -73.60
C ASP A 1101 -22.07 19.20 -74.29
N SER A 1102 -23.18 18.47 -74.14
CA SER A 1102 -24.50 18.79 -74.70
C SER A 1102 -25.61 18.98 -73.66
N LEU A 1103 -25.30 18.81 -72.37
CA LEU A 1103 -26.28 18.83 -71.27
C LEU A 1103 -26.14 20.01 -70.31
N LEU A 1104 -24.99 20.70 -70.31
CA LEU A 1104 -24.68 21.83 -69.42
C LEU A 1104 -24.48 23.12 -70.22
N GLY A 1105 -25.22 24.17 -69.85
CA GLY A 1105 -25.07 25.52 -70.42
C GLY A 1105 -24.92 26.57 -69.32
N VAL A 1106 -23.91 27.43 -69.44
CA VAL A 1106 -23.68 28.59 -68.56
C VAL A 1106 -23.65 29.83 -69.44
N ASP A 1107 -24.61 30.73 -69.25
CA ASP A 1107 -24.58 32.09 -69.83
C ASP A 1107 -24.28 33.09 -68.69
N PRO A 1108 -23.09 33.71 -68.67
CA PRO A 1108 -22.71 34.67 -67.63
C PRO A 1108 -23.56 35.95 -67.62
N GLY A 1109 -24.29 36.24 -68.70
CA GLY A 1109 -24.90 37.54 -68.92
C GLY A 1109 -23.88 38.67 -69.14
N THR A 1110 -24.34 39.92 -69.07
CA THR A 1110 -23.46 41.09 -68.96
C THR A 1110 -22.76 41.13 -67.59
N SER A 1111 -21.61 41.79 -67.48
CA SER A 1111 -20.66 41.75 -66.34
C SER A 1111 -21.23 41.81 -64.91
N ASP A 1112 -22.40 42.42 -64.73
CA ASP A 1112 -23.04 42.68 -63.43
C ASP A 1112 -24.50 42.17 -63.39
N GLY A 1113 -24.84 41.21 -64.26
CA GLY A 1113 -26.15 40.54 -64.31
C GLY A 1113 -26.17 39.17 -63.63
N PRO A 1114 -27.37 38.59 -63.36
CA PRO A 1114 -27.48 37.23 -62.83
C PRO A 1114 -27.07 36.21 -63.90
N ILE A 1115 -26.22 35.26 -63.52
CA ILE A 1115 -25.78 34.14 -64.36
C ILE A 1115 -26.96 33.20 -64.59
N GLN A 1116 -27.23 32.82 -65.84
CA GLN A 1116 -28.22 31.80 -66.18
C GLN A 1116 -27.56 30.44 -66.39
N LEU A 1117 -28.06 29.44 -65.67
CA LEU A 1117 -27.58 28.07 -65.68
C LEU A 1117 -28.66 27.18 -66.29
N THR A 1118 -28.28 26.26 -67.19
CA THR A 1118 -29.19 25.33 -67.87
C THR A 1118 -28.66 23.91 -67.75
N LEU A 1119 -29.49 22.97 -67.30
CA LEU A 1119 -29.20 21.53 -67.24
C LEU A 1119 -30.37 20.77 -67.86
N GLY A 1120 -30.17 20.22 -69.06
CA GLY A 1120 -31.28 19.72 -69.88
C GLY A 1120 -32.33 20.82 -70.15
N ASP A 1121 -33.60 20.53 -69.85
CA ASP A 1121 -34.72 21.46 -70.06
C ASP A 1121 -34.92 22.47 -68.91
N GLN A 1122 -34.22 22.32 -67.78
CA GLN A 1122 -34.39 23.19 -66.61
C GLN A 1122 -33.38 24.36 -66.56
N LYS A 1123 -33.82 25.49 -65.99
CA LYS A 1123 -33.09 26.75 -65.96
C LYS A 1123 -33.19 27.45 -64.59
N TRP A 1124 -32.09 28.05 -64.15
CA TRP A 1124 -31.97 28.80 -62.89
C TRP A 1124 -31.20 30.10 -63.11
N ASN A 1125 -31.48 31.14 -62.31
CA ASN A 1125 -30.81 32.44 -62.40
C ASN A 1125 -30.22 32.81 -61.02
N THR A 1126 -28.97 33.28 -60.96
CA THR A 1126 -28.35 33.69 -59.68
C THR A 1126 -28.88 35.04 -59.17
N GLY A 1127 -30.14 35.08 -58.72
CA GLY A 1127 -30.80 36.30 -58.23
C GLY A 1127 -32.27 36.17 -57.80
N ASP A 1128 -32.88 34.99 -57.90
CA ASP A 1128 -34.26 34.72 -57.44
C ASP A 1128 -34.35 34.24 -55.98
N GLY A 1129 -33.22 34.00 -55.33
CA GLY A 1129 -33.09 33.61 -53.93
C GLY A 1129 -32.64 32.18 -53.67
N SER A 1130 -32.40 31.36 -54.71
CA SER A 1130 -31.99 29.95 -54.55
C SER A 1130 -30.49 29.73 -54.30
N CYS A 1131 -29.68 30.78 -54.18
CA CYS A 1131 -28.23 30.70 -53.92
C CYS A 1131 -27.81 31.77 -52.91
N SER A 1132 -26.80 31.47 -52.08
CA SER A 1132 -26.26 32.40 -51.08
C SER A 1132 -24.80 32.73 -51.38
N VAL A 1133 -24.49 34.03 -51.51
CA VAL A 1133 -23.11 34.52 -51.67
C VAL A 1133 -22.48 34.68 -50.28
N GLY A 1134 -21.30 34.08 -50.09
CA GLY A 1134 -20.51 34.23 -48.87
C GLY A 1134 -19.17 34.89 -49.17
N ASP A 1135 -18.96 36.10 -48.66
CA ASP A 1135 -17.63 36.71 -48.65
C ASP A 1135 -16.75 36.03 -47.58
N TRP A 1136 -15.52 35.68 -47.93
CA TRP A 1136 -14.58 35.00 -47.02
C TRP A 1136 -13.50 35.99 -46.58
N ASP A 1137 -13.43 36.27 -45.28
CA ASP A 1137 -12.59 37.33 -44.71
C ASP A 1137 -11.11 36.89 -44.57
N GLY A 1138 -10.49 36.67 -45.73
CA GLY A 1138 -9.06 36.38 -45.85
C GLY A 1138 -8.20 37.63 -45.59
N GLY A 1139 -7.00 37.42 -45.04
CA GLY A 1139 -6.07 38.50 -44.71
C GLY A 1139 -5.76 39.45 -45.87
N PRO A 1140 -5.37 40.72 -45.58
CA PRO A 1140 -5.43 41.83 -46.52
C PRO A 1140 -4.57 41.62 -47.77
N GLY A 1141 -5.25 41.30 -48.88
CA GLY A 1141 -4.63 41.16 -50.21
C GLY A 1141 -5.53 40.48 -51.25
N ASN A 1142 -6.30 39.46 -50.88
CA ASN A 1142 -7.10 38.67 -51.81
C ASN A 1142 -8.58 39.09 -51.87
N ARG A 1143 -9.16 39.17 -53.09
CA ARG A 1143 -10.59 39.49 -53.32
C ARG A 1143 -11.32 38.42 -54.17
N ASN A 1144 -11.15 37.14 -53.84
CA ASN A 1144 -11.93 36.07 -54.48
C ASN A 1144 -13.34 35.99 -53.87
N ARG A 1145 -14.37 35.73 -54.68
CA ARG A 1145 -15.75 35.52 -54.22
C ARG A 1145 -16.27 34.16 -54.66
N ASN A 1146 -16.86 33.44 -53.70
CA ASN A 1146 -17.48 32.13 -53.91
C ASN A 1146 -19.01 32.28 -53.94
N MET A 1147 -19.68 31.48 -54.78
CA MET A 1147 -21.14 31.41 -54.82
C MET A 1147 -21.59 29.95 -54.86
N ASP A 1148 -22.39 29.58 -53.87
CA ASP A 1148 -22.89 28.21 -53.69
C ASP A 1148 -24.39 28.15 -54.03
N CYS A 1149 -24.72 27.26 -54.97
CA CYS A 1149 -26.10 27.00 -55.42
C CYS A 1149 -26.44 25.51 -55.18
N GLY A 1150 -27.34 25.25 -54.23
CA GLY A 1150 -27.81 23.88 -53.92
C GLY A 1150 -29.20 23.60 -54.49
N PHE A 1151 -29.39 22.42 -55.10
CA PHE A 1151 -30.70 21.97 -55.59
C PHE A 1151 -30.84 20.43 -55.50
N SER A 1152 -32.08 19.95 -55.60
CA SER A 1152 -32.41 18.53 -55.55
C SER A 1152 -32.61 17.95 -56.95
N CYS A 1153 -32.09 16.74 -57.19
CA CYS A 1153 -32.24 16.04 -58.47
C CYS A 1153 -33.22 14.86 -58.32
N PRO A 1154 -34.14 14.63 -59.27
CA PRO A 1154 -35.05 13.49 -59.20
C PRO A 1154 -34.37 12.20 -59.66
N TRP A 1155 -34.43 11.15 -58.84
CA TRP A 1155 -34.19 9.77 -59.25
C TRP A 1155 -35.34 8.90 -58.75
N ASN A 1156 -36.00 8.17 -59.66
CA ASN A 1156 -37.20 7.40 -59.33
C ASN A 1156 -36.87 5.91 -59.15
N GLY A 1157 -37.09 5.36 -57.96
CA GLY A 1157 -37.08 3.92 -57.73
C GLY A 1157 -38.24 3.22 -58.44
N GLY A 1158 -37.96 2.12 -59.15
CA GLY A 1158 -38.96 1.37 -59.92
C GLY A 1158 -38.47 -0.04 -60.30
N ASP A 1159 -39.37 -1.01 -60.13
CA ASP A 1159 -39.15 -2.46 -60.16
C ASP A 1159 -38.59 -3.05 -61.48
N SER A 1160 -37.91 -4.18 -61.36
CA SER A 1160 -37.65 -5.22 -62.39
C SER A 1160 -36.85 -4.89 -63.67
N THR A 1161 -35.72 -5.60 -63.82
CA THR A 1161 -35.19 -6.12 -65.11
C THR A 1161 -35.09 -5.18 -66.33
N ASP A 1162 -34.10 -4.28 -66.34
CA ASP A 1162 -33.13 -4.23 -67.46
C ASP A 1162 -31.86 -3.42 -67.11
N HIS A 1163 -30.80 -3.52 -67.92
CA HIS A 1163 -29.48 -2.93 -67.61
C HIS A 1163 -29.31 -1.44 -67.98
N THR A 1164 -29.01 -0.62 -66.96
CA THR A 1164 -28.34 0.71 -67.01
C THR A 1164 -29.10 1.88 -67.65
N PRO A 1165 -28.82 3.12 -67.17
CA PRO A 1165 -28.14 4.05 -68.08
C PRO A 1165 -26.98 4.89 -67.48
N PHE A 1166 -26.33 4.48 -66.38
CA PHE A 1166 -25.10 5.13 -65.86
C PHE A 1166 -23.91 4.15 -65.73
N GLY A 1167 -23.45 3.63 -66.86
CA GLY A 1167 -22.21 2.87 -66.94
C GLY A 1167 -20.98 3.77 -67.15
N LEU A 1168 -20.37 4.25 -66.06
CA LEU A 1168 -19.02 4.81 -66.09
C LEU A 1168 -18.01 3.72 -65.73
N TRP A 1169 -17.38 3.14 -66.75
CA TRP A 1169 -16.17 2.32 -66.59
C TRP A 1169 -14.92 3.20 -66.60
N TYR A 1170 -13.86 2.74 -65.94
CA TYR A 1170 -12.60 3.45 -65.74
C TYR A 1170 -11.91 3.90 -67.04
N ALA A 1171 -11.20 5.03 -66.91
CA ALA A 1171 -9.99 5.38 -67.64
C ALA A 1171 -9.00 5.98 -66.64
#